data_AF-A0A532UDB3-F1
#
_entry.id   AF-A0A532UDB3-F1
#
_cell.length_a   1.000
_cell.length_b   1.000
_cell.length_c   1.000
_cell.angle_alpha   90.00
_cell.angle_beta   90.00
_cell.angle_gamma   90.00
#
_symmetry.space_group_name_H-M   'P 1'
#
loop_
_entity.id
_entity.type
_entity.pdbx_description
1 polymer ?
#
loop_
_entity_poly.entity_id
_entity_poly.type
_entity_poly.pdbx_seq_one_letter_code
_entity_poly.pdbx_strand_id
1 'polypeptide(L)'
;MKKKRKPMKRSKLKNALKKSQLPKVLDSLSLEELAGFAHELRVYLNWWMGDPTKESLLALKKSQPHLDHLLDFDIVLNRLESLDSFERSPFGVNIKVFLPELTLIYESVVSQIQENPPGIHKAECWLKPIAQHAGADSDVEAAVYIASRGQADLIDIDSLRDSWHGAVCQDIEHGKPVGKVPQEVLNRAGARTVSLAEAATVLRYNNELPRFFSFRDEEENFIDAAMFRTVEWFGVTGFEPWLKSLIKDLSNGPQYGMEHVHASWWLFFWCRSDLAIGMAERQGLESWLWALINGPDERDKPWRCYWPDQKNPRSRDYLPLAGAILFIWCRIRPNNMKEDVLLRATDLLFQTQTRCGGWPLHADDSEADLIATCFAIHGLAAYMPSGWQKAVERGAKWIKSQQQAGGAWYISGGPPAMLTVLAIDSLDLAEGKRDVTFKLDVNPTENNTSSVPHSSSPRLIDPEPAYDYSAESWCNPEIPTTTSVTLSRAHEVATPRLAVMVATELELKQVLSVLTPLPRRRRIWKVAHGPDTFFLGRFGKFQCVLMLSSMASQGATGSTLSTDAVIREWNPTAVVLLGIAYGANRKKQHSADVLIAEHLIPYEHQRIGAKPMFRNPVPPSSPTLVNRFRHALDWQFHRPDGSRCSKHVGPILSGDKLIDDLKFKNLLLDQYPNAIGGEMEGAGLWSAAQRADKHWIIVKGVCDWADGHKHDSYQVMAAASAVSLANHVFSDSNILDGL
;
A
#
# COMPACT_ATOMS: atom_id res chain seq x y z
N MET A 1 -27.92 21.49 63.86
CA MET A 1 -26.51 21.90 63.99
C MET A 1 -25.59 20.81 63.44
N LYS A 2 -25.06 20.96 62.22
CA LYS A 2 -23.84 20.27 61.77
C LYS A 2 -22.88 21.37 61.31
N LYS A 3 -21.82 21.60 62.08
CA LYS A 3 -20.83 22.65 61.86
C LYS A 3 -20.21 22.49 60.46
N LYS A 4 -20.42 23.46 59.57
CA LYS A 4 -19.60 23.65 58.37
C LYS A 4 -18.15 23.86 58.82
N ARG A 5 -17.33 22.80 58.78
CA ARG A 5 -15.87 22.93 58.93
C ARG A 5 -15.35 23.57 57.65
N LYS A 6 -14.65 24.70 57.80
CA LYS A 6 -13.98 25.40 56.69
C LYS A 6 -12.98 24.43 56.02
N PRO A 7 -12.90 24.38 54.68
CA PRO A 7 -11.90 23.58 53.97
C PRO A 7 -10.50 24.03 54.40
N MET A 8 -9.62 23.07 54.62
CA MET A 8 -8.27 23.34 55.08
C MET A 8 -7.48 24.04 53.97
N LYS A 9 -7.18 25.35 54.14
CA LYS A 9 -6.20 26.04 53.30
C LYS A 9 -4.87 25.28 53.36
N ARG A 10 -4.17 25.21 52.22
CA ARG A 10 -2.84 24.63 51.89
C ARG A 10 -1.73 24.53 52.98
N SER A 11 -1.88 25.12 54.18
CA SER A 11 -0.81 25.40 55.14
C SER A 11 -0.66 24.43 56.32
N LYS A 12 -1.22 23.20 56.30
CA LYS A 12 -1.16 22.26 57.44
C LYS A 12 -0.66 20.84 57.14
N LEU A 13 -0.34 20.52 55.88
CA LEU A 13 0.20 19.20 55.55
C LEU A 13 1.69 19.16 55.87
N LYS A 14 2.14 18.15 56.62
CA LYS A 14 3.57 17.88 56.81
C LYS A 14 4.14 17.48 55.46
N ASN A 15 5.14 18.21 54.96
CA ASN A 15 5.76 17.97 53.66
C ASN A 15 6.37 16.56 53.61
N ALA A 16 5.96 15.75 52.64
CA ALA A 16 6.45 14.39 52.45
C ALA A 16 7.68 14.33 51.52
N LEU A 17 8.01 15.42 50.83
CA LEU A 17 9.10 15.44 49.84
C LEU A 17 10.48 15.48 50.51
N LYS A 18 11.33 14.49 50.17
CA LYS A 18 12.75 14.42 50.52
C LYS A 18 13.55 15.37 49.61
N LYS A 19 13.43 16.68 49.83
CA LYS A 19 13.98 17.74 48.95
C LYS A 19 15.45 17.56 48.55
N SER A 20 16.30 17.07 49.45
CA SER A 20 17.74 16.87 49.18
C SER A 20 18.05 15.67 48.28
N GLN A 21 17.12 14.74 48.11
CA GLN A 21 17.26 13.57 47.24
C GLN A 21 16.74 13.84 45.83
N LEU A 22 15.85 14.82 45.66
CA LEU A 22 15.18 15.07 44.38
C LEU A 22 16.18 15.29 43.22
N PRO A 23 17.16 16.22 43.29
CA PRO A 23 18.14 16.37 42.22
C PRO A 23 18.95 15.09 41.99
N LYS A 24 19.41 14.44 43.06
CA LYS A 24 20.26 13.24 42.98
C LYS A 24 19.59 12.07 42.27
N VAL A 25 18.29 11.86 42.53
CA VAL A 25 17.52 10.82 41.85
C VAL A 25 17.32 11.20 40.39
N LEU A 26 16.90 12.43 40.08
CA LEU A 26 16.65 12.85 38.71
C LEU A 26 17.93 12.84 37.84
N ASP A 27 19.06 13.29 38.39
CA ASP A 27 20.37 13.30 37.71
C ASP A 27 20.88 11.89 37.38
N SER A 28 20.37 10.85 38.07
CA SER A 28 20.75 9.46 37.83
C SER A 28 19.93 8.77 36.73
N LEU A 29 18.84 9.39 36.27
CA LEU A 29 17.93 8.80 35.30
C LEU A 29 18.30 9.23 33.87
N SER A 30 18.24 8.28 32.95
CA SER A 30 18.29 8.55 31.51
C SER A 30 17.05 9.34 31.05
N LEU A 31 17.12 9.96 29.87
CA LEU A 31 15.98 10.66 29.27
C LEU A 31 14.76 9.73 29.09
N GLU A 32 15.00 8.45 28.75
CA GLU A 32 13.93 7.46 28.61
C GLU A 32 13.25 7.18 29.96
N GLU A 33 14.03 6.97 31.02
CA GLU A 33 13.51 6.76 32.38
C GLU A 33 12.77 8.00 32.90
N LEU A 34 13.29 9.22 32.63
CA LEU A 34 12.62 10.47 32.98
C LEU A 34 11.29 10.62 32.24
N ALA A 35 11.24 10.30 30.95
CA ALA A 35 10.02 10.39 30.17
C ALA A 35 8.96 9.37 30.61
N GLY A 36 9.37 8.13 30.88
CA GLY A 36 8.52 7.10 31.48
C GLY A 36 7.98 7.54 32.84
N PHE A 37 8.84 8.07 33.71
CA PHE A 37 8.44 8.56 35.03
C PHE A 37 7.48 9.75 34.93
N ALA A 38 7.72 10.70 34.01
CA ALA A 38 6.81 11.81 33.76
C ALA A 38 5.43 11.35 33.26
N HIS A 39 5.39 10.37 32.35
CA HIS A 39 4.14 9.79 31.85
C HIS A 39 3.30 9.21 32.98
N GLU A 40 3.90 8.35 33.80
CA GLU A 40 3.24 7.68 34.93
C GLU A 40 2.70 8.68 35.95
N LEU A 41 3.52 9.66 36.34
CA LEU A 41 3.09 10.73 37.24
C LEU A 41 1.91 11.51 36.65
N ARG A 42 1.94 11.82 35.34
CA ARG A 42 0.85 12.52 34.66
C ARG A 42 -0.45 11.72 34.68
N VAL A 43 -0.37 10.39 34.48
CA VAL A 43 -1.53 9.50 34.55
C VAL A 43 -2.17 9.60 35.93
N TYR A 44 -1.40 9.43 37.01
CA TYR A 44 -1.94 9.57 38.37
C TYR A 44 -2.50 10.97 38.63
N LEU A 45 -1.79 12.02 38.22
CA LEU A 45 -2.20 13.40 38.46
C LEU A 45 -3.53 13.78 37.76
N ASN A 46 -3.85 13.15 36.62
CA ASN A 46 -5.02 13.49 35.82
C ASN A 46 -6.18 12.49 35.93
N TRP A 47 -5.89 11.21 36.19
CA TRP A 47 -6.87 10.12 36.14
C TRP A 47 -7.05 9.37 37.48
N TRP A 48 -6.67 9.97 38.60
CA TRP A 48 -6.96 9.41 39.91
C TRP A 48 -8.46 9.42 40.22
N MET A 49 -9.05 8.22 40.33
CA MET A 49 -10.47 8.02 40.62
C MET A 49 -10.66 7.47 42.04
N GLY A 50 -11.56 8.08 42.81
CA GLY A 50 -11.88 7.70 44.17
C GLY A 50 -11.00 8.35 45.24
N ASP A 51 -11.40 8.18 46.50
CA ASP A 51 -10.63 8.65 47.65
C ASP A 51 -9.31 7.85 47.78
N PRO A 52 -8.16 8.48 48.09
CA PRO A 52 -6.92 7.77 48.39
C PRO A 52 -7.11 6.79 49.54
N THR A 53 -6.60 5.57 49.38
CA THR A 53 -6.60 4.51 50.41
C THR A 53 -5.17 4.07 50.68
N LYS A 54 -4.96 3.32 51.77
CA LYS A 54 -3.65 2.75 52.06
C LYS A 54 -3.21 1.82 50.94
N GLU A 55 -4.14 1.03 50.41
CA GLU A 55 -3.90 0.10 49.31
C GLU A 55 -3.51 0.83 48.02
N SER A 56 -4.25 1.89 47.64
CA SER A 56 -3.95 2.62 46.39
C SER A 56 -2.64 3.41 46.46
N LEU A 57 -2.29 3.95 47.64
CA LEU A 57 -1.01 4.65 47.85
C LEU A 57 0.18 3.69 47.88
N LEU A 58 0.01 2.48 48.45
CA LEU A 58 1.04 1.45 48.39
C LEU A 58 1.16 0.86 46.98
N ALA A 59 0.08 0.79 46.22
CA ALA A 59 0.12 0.42 44.80
C ALA A 59 0.92 1.46 43.99
N LEU A 60 0.67 2.76 44.20
CA LEU A 60 1.47 3.86 43.62
C LEU A 60 2.96 3.73 43.99
N LYS A 61 3.27 3.45 45.25
CA LYS A 61 4.66 3.21 45.69
C LYS A 61 5.31 2.04 44.94
N LYS A 62 4.55 0.96 44.76
CA LYS A 62 5.04 -0.27 44.13
C LYS A 62 5.25 -0.11 42.63
N SER A 63 4.35 0.59 41.94
CA SER A 63 4.46 0.84 40.50
C SER A 63 5.57 1.83 40.17
N GLN A 64 5.89 2.76 41.07
CA GLN A 64 6.89 3.80 40.86
C GLN A 64 8.00 3.78 41.93
N PRO A 65 9.03 2.91 41.81
CA PRO A 65 10.09 2.77 42.80
C PRO A 65 10.84 4.07 43.12
N HIS A 66 10.99 4.96 42.13
CA HIS A 66 11.63 6.27 42.32
C HIS A 66 10.90 7.12 43.37
N LEU A 67 9.57 6.97 43.52
CA LEU A 67 8.81 7.70 44.52
C LEU A 67 9.20 7.31 45.95
N ASP A 68 9.67 6.09 46.21
CA ASP A 68 10.10 5.70 47.56
C ASP A 68 11.37 6.45 47.99
N HIS A 69 12.24 6.76 47.03
CA HIS A 69 13.44 7.56 47.26
C HIS A 69 13.12 9.05 47.42
N LEU A 70 12.01 9.52 46.84
CA LEU A 70 11.61 10.94 46.79
C LEU A 70 10.59 11.33 47.88
N LEU A 71 9.74 10.41 48.31
CA LEU A 71 8.68 10.65 49.27
C LEU A 71 8.89 9.86 50.56
N ASP A 72 8.51 10.45 51.68
CA ASP A 72 8.33 9.76 52.95
C ASP A 72 6.89 9.21 53.01
N PHE A 73 6.74 7.93 52.66
CA PHE A 73 5.42 7.29 52.60
C PHE A 73 4.75 7.14 53.97
N ASP A 74 5.49 7.15 55.08
CA ASP A 74 4.87 7.14 56.41
C ASP A 74 4.14 8.46 56.65
N ILE A 75 4.73 9.59 56.23
CA ILE A 75 4.05 10.89 56.23
C ILE A 75 2.83 10.89 55.32
N VAL A 76 2.91 10.29 54.12
CA VAL A 76 1.78 10.20 53.18
C VAL A 76 0.64 9.37 53.75
N LEU A 77 0.93 8.18 54.30
CA LEU A 77 -0.09 7.29 54.87
C LEU A 77 -0.77 7.90 56.09
N ASN A 78 -0.03 8.62 56.94
CA ASN A 78 -0.61 9.34 58.07
C ASN A 78 -1.62 10.42 57.66
N ARG A 79 -1.60 10.93 56.41
CA ARG A 79 -2.61 11.90 55.91
C ARG A 79 -4.00 11.28 55.78
N LEU A 80 -4.10 9.96 55.63
CA LEU A 80 -5.39 9.24 55.53
C LEU A 80 -6.26 9.46 56.77
N GLU A 81 -5.66 9.66 57.96
CA GLU A 81 -6.38 10.01 59.19
C GLU A 81 -7.16 11.32 59.08
N SER A 82 -6.76 12.19 58.16
CA SER A 82 -7.37 13.50 57.90
C SER A 82 -8.13 13.57 56.57
N LEU A 83 -8.38 12.44 55.91
CA LEU A 83 -9.01 12.38 54.58
C LEU A 83 -10.35 13.13 54.52
N ASP A 84 -11.16 13.05 55.57
CA ASP A 84 -12.45 13.75 55.66
C ASP A 84 -12.36 15.28 55.69
N SER A 85 -11.16 15.83 55.87
CA SER A 85 -10.92 17.28 55.86
C SER A 85 -10.66 17.86 54.46
N PHE A 86 -10.46 17.00 53.46
CA PHE A 86 -10.22 17.40 52.08
C PHE A 86 -11.52 17.66 51.32
N GLU A 87 -11.44 18.57 50.34
CA GLU A 87 -12.56 18.84 49.45
C GLU A 87 -12.73 17.67 48.47
N ARG A 88 -13.97 17.14 48.41
CA ARG A 88 -14.31 16.02 47.54
C ARG A 88 -14.97 16.53 46.27
N SER A 89 -14.51 16.00 45.15
CA SER A 89 -15.22 16.08 43.87
C SER A 89 -16.18 14.89 43.74
N PRO A 90 -17.05 14.85 42.71
CA PRO A 90 -17.83 13.65 42.37
C PRO A 90 -16.95 12.39 42.16
N PHE A 91 -15.66 12.57 41.86
CA PHE A 91 -14.68 11.52 41.65
C PHE A 91 -13.80 11.25 42.89
N GLY A 92 -14.17 11.77 44.05
CA GLY A 92 -13.40 11.65 45.30
C GLY A 92 -12.42 12.80 45.54
N VAL A 93 -11.50 12.61 46.50
CA VAL A 93 -10.42 13.57 46.81
C VAL A 93 -9.34 13.50 45.73
N ASN A 94 -9.12 14.63 45.04
CA ASN A 94 -8.11 14.72 43.99
C ASN A 94 -6.68 14.53 44.55
N ILE A 95 -5.89 13.66 43.92
CA ILE A 95 -4.53 13.34 44.36
C ILE A 95 -3.59 14.56 44.37
N LYS A 96 -3.78 15.55 43.49
CA LYS A 96 -3.02 16.82 43.49
C LYS A 96 -3.19 17.62 44.78
N VAL A 97 -4.33 17.45 45.45
CA VAL A 97 -4.63 18.14 46.71
C VAL A 97 -4.17 17.29 47.90
N PHE A 98 -4.36 15.97 47.83
CA PHE A 98 -3.95 15.05 48.89
C PHE A 98 -2.42 14.88 49.00
N LEU A 99 -1.75 14.79 47.86
CA LEU A 99 -0.31 14.60 47.71
C LEU A 99 0.28 15.62 46.72
N PRO A 100 0.28 16.93 47.08
CA PRO A 100 0.76 18.00 46.20
C PRO A 100 2.24 17.87 45.82
N GLU A 101 3.01 17.11 46.60
CA GLU A 101 4.41 16.78 46.30
C GLU A 101 4.57 16.04 44.97
N LEU A 102 3.58 15.25 44.52
CA LEU A 102 3.64 14.61 43.20
C LEU A 102 3.69 15.63 42.07
N THR A 103 2.94 16.73 42.16
CA THR A 103 2.98 17.80 41.17
C THR A 103 4.36 18.44 41.11
N LEU A 104 4.99 18.69 42.26
CA LEU A 104 6.35 19.25 42.32
C LEU A 104 7.39 18.29 41.73
N ILE A 105 7.27 16.99 41.99
CA ILE A 105 8.15 15.98 41.39
C ILE A 105 7.95 15.97 39.88
N TYR A 106 6.70 15.93 39.39
CA TYR A 106 6.39 15.97 37.96
C TYR A 106 6.98 17.23 37.28
N GLU A 107 6.78 18.41 37.86
CA GLU A 107 7.35 19.67 37.35
C GLU A 107 8.89 19.63 37.30
N SER A 108 9.54 19.01 38.30
CA SER A 108 10.99 18.86 38.33
C SER A 108 11.50 17.87 37.28
N VAL A 109 10.79 16.76 37.09
CA VAL A 109 11.10 15.78 36.02
C VAL A 109 10.97 16.44 34.64
N VAL A 110 9.88 17.18 34.40
CA VAL A 110 9.68 17.90 33.12
C VAL A 110 10.76 18.96 32.91
N SER A 111 11.17 19.67 33.97
CA SER A 111 12.29 20.61 33.90
C SER A 111 13.59 19.90 33.51
N GLN A 112 13.86 18.71 34.05
CA GLN A 112 15.05 17.92 33.69
C GLN A 112 14.99 17.45 32.22
N ILE A 113 13.82 17.02 31.75
CA ILE A 113 13.60 16.66 30.34
C ILE A 113 13.83 17.90 29.45
N GLN A 114 13.42 19.09 29.89
CA GLN A 114 13.57 20.34 29.15
C GLN A 114 15.03 20.66 28.82
N GLU A 115 15.99 20.30 29.68
CA GLU A 115 17.43 20.52 29.47
C GLU A 115 17.99 19.76 28.26
N ASN A 116 17.29 18.71 27.80
CA ASN A 116 17.66 17.96 26.60
C ASN A 116 17.26 18.72 25.33
N PRO A 117 18.13 18.73 24.29
CA PRO A 117 17.88 19.48 23.07
C PRO A 117 16.62 18.99 22.35
N PRO A 118 15.89 19.89 21.68
CA PRO A 118 14.73 19.48 20.91
C PRO A 118 15.13 18.60 19.72
N GLY A 119 14.30 17.61 19.40
CA GLY A 119 14.50 16.66 18.32
C GLY A 119 13.67 15.40 18.46
N ILE A 120 13.85 14.50 17.48
CA ILE A 120 13.12 13.24 17.34
C ILE A 120 13.31 12.37 18.59
N HIS A 121 14.56 12.12 19.00
CA HIS A 121 14.86 11.28 20.16
C HIS A 121 14.10 11.68 21.44
N LYS A 122 13.97 12.99 21.70
CA LYS A 122 13.22 13.49 22.86
C LYS A 122 11.73 13.19 22.76
N ALA A 123 11.16 13.25 21.55
CA ALA A 123 9.78 12.89 21.29
C ALA A 123 9.55 11.38 21.34
N GLU A 124 10.51 10.57 20.87
CA GLU A 124 10.47 9.11 20.96
C GLU A 124 10.40 8.65 22.42
N CYS A 125 11.26 9.21 23.29
CA CYS A 125 11.20 8.94 24.73
C CYS A 125 9.83 9.29 25.33
N TRP A 126 9.18 10.35 24.85
CA TRP A 126 7.84 10.74 25.28
C TRP A 126 6.73 9.81 24.75
N LEU A 127 6.85 9.35 23.50
CA LEU A 127 5.89 8.44 22.85
C LEU A 127 5.97 7.01 23.40
N LYS A 128 7.16 6.52 23.75
CA LYS A 128 7.39 5.13 24.17
C LYS A 128 6.45 4.65 25.30
N PRO A 129 6.31 5.36 26.44
CA PRO A 129 5.38 4.93 27.49
C PRO A 129 3.91 5.03 27.05
N ILE A 130 3.55 5.93 26.12
CA ILE A 130 2.19 6.01 25.56
C ILE A 130 1.91 4.78 24.69
N ALA A 131 2.86 4.44 23.81
CA ALA A 131 2.76 3.30 22.91
C ALA A 131 2.59 1.98 23.67
N GLN A 132 3.34 1.79 24.76
CA GLN A 132 3.28 0.58 25.60
C GLN A 132 1.93 0.37 26.29
N HIS A 133 1.16 1.44 26.49
CA HIS A 133 -0.16 1.40 27.11
C HIS A 133 -1.30 1.63 26.11
N ALA A 134 -1.01 1.64 24.80
CA ALA A 134 -2.00 1.86 23.77
C ALA A 134 -3.10 0.79 23.82
N GLY A 135 -4.36 1.23 23.76
CA GLY A 135 -5.54 0.39 23.83
C GLY A 135 -6.43 0.50 22.59
N ALA A 136 -7.74 0.44 22.80
CA ALA A 136 -8.75 0.73 21.78
C ALA A 136 -9.05 2.24 21.74
N ASP A 137 -8.03 3.06 21.52
CA ASP A 137 -8.11 4.54 21.56
C ASP A 137 -7.03 5.18 20.66
N SER A 138 -6.89 6.51 20.71
CA SER A 138 -5.95 7.26 19.88
C SER A 138 -4.47 7.01 20.20
N ASP A 139 -4.12 6.42 21.34
CA ASP A 139 -2.72 6.20 21.74
C ASP A 139 -2.02 5.18 20.83
N VAL A 140 -2.81 4.43 20.03
CA VAL A 140 -2.27 3.56 18.97
C VAL A 140 -1.45 4.32 17.92
N GLU A 141 -1.60 5.64 17.78
CA GLU A 141 -0.70 6.47 16.96
C GLU A 141 0.76 6.35 17.42
N ALA A 142 0.99 6.37 18.75
CA ALA A 142 2.31 6.18 19.31
C ALA A 142 2.84 4.76 19.05
N ALA A 143 1.97 3.74 19.17
CA ALA A 143 2.33 2.36 18.86
C ALA A 143 2.70 2.18 17.38
N VAL A 144 1.93 2.75 16.46
CA VAL A 144 2.21 2.73 15.01
C VAL A 144 3.55 3.39 14.71
N TYR A 145 3.87 4.52 15.36
CA TYR A 145 5.17 5.15 15.22
C TYR A 145 6.31 4.22 15.68
N ILE A 146 6.21 3.63 16.87
CA ILE A 146 7.24 2.71 17.39
C ILE A 146 7.43 1.51 16.45
N ALA A 147 6.34 0.95 15.92
CA ALA A 147 6.40 -0.11 14.93
C ALA A 147 7.06 0.34 13.61
N SER A 148 6.79 1.56 13.14
CA SER A 148 7.40 2.08 11.90
C SER A 148 8.92 2.25 12.00
N ARG A 149 9.46 2.34 13.24
CA ARG A 149 10.91 2.36 13.52
C ARG A 149 11.51 0.97 13.76
N GLY A 150 10.79 -0.09 13.42
CA GLY A 150 11.26 -1.47 13.57
C GLY A 150 11.29 -1.95 15.03
N GLN A 151 10.52 -1.31 15.91
CA GLN A 151 10.47 -1.63 17.34
C GLN A 151 9.10 -2.18 17.76
N ALA A 152 8.38 -2.84 16.84
CA ALA A 152 7.06 -3.42 17.12
C ALA A 152 7.07 -4.39 18.31
N ASP A 153 8.19 -5.10 18.56
CA ASP A 153 8.37 -6.02 19.67
C ASP A 153 8.30 -5.36 21.07
N LEU A 154 8.35 -4.02 21.14
CA LEU A 154 8.15 -3.27 22.39
C LEU A 154 6.68 -3.20 22.83
N ILE A 155 5.76 -3.52 21.92
CA ILE A 155 4.31 -3.47 22.16
C ILE A 155 3.81 -4.89 22.36
N ASP A 156 3.14 -5.12 23.47
CA ASP A 156 2.47 -6.40 23.71
C ASP A 156 1.19 -6.47 22.85
N ILE A 157 1.31 -7.15 21.71
CA ILE A 157 0.21 -7.32 20.74
C ILE A 157 -0.96 -8.11 21.35
N ASP A 158 -0.69 -9.06 22.26
CA ASP A 158 -1.75 -9.82 22.92
C ASP A 158 -2.54 -8.92 23.87
N SER A 159 -1.85 -8.09 24.67
CA SER A 159 -2.49 -7.07 25.52
C SER A 159 -3.30 -6.05 24.71
N LEU A 160 -2.77 -5.56 23.58
CA LEU A 160 -3.47 -4.67 22.66
C LEU A 160 -4.76 -5.33 22.12
N ARG A 161 -4.66 -6.58 21.66
CA ARG A 161 -5.80 -7.34 21.14
C ARG A 161 -6.85 -7.59 22.23
N ASP A 162 -6.41 -7.92 23.44
CA ASP A 162 -7.29 -8.14 24.59
C ASP A 162 -8.01 -6.85 25.02
N SER A 163 -7.33 -5.70 24.90
CA SER A 163 -7.93 -4.38 25.10
C SER A 163 -9.03 -4.10 24.06
N TRP A 164 -8.76 -4.35 22.78
CA TRP A 164 -9.75 -4.19 21.70
C TRP A 164 -10.93 -5.14 21.85
N HIS A 165 -10.66 -6.41 22.18
CA HIS A 165 -11.71 -7.40 22.46
C HIS A 165 -12.55 -7.00 23.67
N GLY A 166 -11.92 -6.47 24.72
CA GLY A 166 -12.59 -5.93 25.90
C GLY A 166 -13.54 -4.78 25.54
N ALA A 167 -13.11 -3.85 24.69
CA ALA A 167 -13.96 -2.75 24.20
C ALA A 167 -15.17 -3.27 23.39
N VAL A 168 -14.96 -4.26 22.52
CA VAL A 168 -16.05 -4.93 21.79
C VAL A 168 -17.04 -5.63 22.74
N CYS A 169 -16.55 -6.30 23.79
CA CYS A 169 -17.40 -6.91 24.80
C CYS A 169 -18.22 -5.86 25.56
N GLN A 170 -17.60 -4.72 25.92
CA GLN A 170 -18.29 -3.60 26.56
C GLN A 170 -19.41 -3.03 25.68
N ASP A 171 -19.24 -2.97 24.36
CA ASP A 171 -20.30 -2.52 23.45
C ASP A 171 -21.52 -3.47 23.47
N ILE A 172 -21.29 -4.78 23.63
CA ILE A 172 -22.36 -5.78 23.80
C ILE A 172 -23.05 -5.57 25.16
N GLU A 173 -22.28 -5.39 26.24
CA GLU A 173 -22.79 -5.19 27.59
C GLU A 173 -23.63 -3.91 27.73
N HIS A 174 -23.19 -2.82 27.09
CA HIS A 174 -23.91 -1.55 27.10
C HIS A 174 -25.17 -1.53 26.22
N GLY A 175 -25.44 -2.60 25.46
CA GLY A 175 -26.62 -2.67 24.61
C GLY A 175 -26.60 -1.63 23.49
N LYS A 176 -25.41 -1.25 22.99
CA LYS A 176 -25.28 -0.42 21.78
C LYS A 176 -25.91 -1.01 20.51
N PRO A 177 -26.13 -2.33 20.33
CA PRO A 177 -26.89 -2.79 19.16
C PRO A 177 -28.37 -2.39 19.25
N VAL A 178 -28.98 -2.14 18.10
CA VAL A 178 -30.38 -1.66 17.95
C VAL A 178 -31.43 -2.73 18.33
N GLY A 179 -31.04 -3.80 19.02
CA GLY A 179 -31.90 -4.94 19.37
C GLY A 179 -31.55 -5.62 20.70
N LYS A 180 -32.43 -6.51 21.17
CA LYS A 180 -32.21 -7.27 22.41
C LYS A 180 -31.10 -8.30 22.23
N VAL A 181 -30.04 -8.17 23.02
CA VAL A 181 -28.98 -9.18 23.13
C VAL A 181 -29.44 -10.31 24.09
N PRO A 182 -29.32 -11.60 23.72
CA PRO A 182 -29.64 -12.70 24.63
C PRO A 182 -28.81 -12.65 25.93
N GLN A 183 -29.43 -12.96 27.07
CA GLN A 183 -28.77 -12.91 28.38
C GLN A 183 -27.52 -13.80 28.47
N GLU A 184 -27.52 -14.95 27.79
CA GLU A 184 -26.36 -15.84 27.72
C GLU A 184 -25.16 -15.18 27.03
N VAL A 185 -25.41 -14.37 25.99
CA VAL A 185 -24.37 -13.61 25.28
C VAL A 185 -23.85 -12.48 26.16
N LEU A 186 -24.72 -11.77 26.89
CA LEU A 186 -24.32 -10.75 27.87
C LEU A 186 -23.42 -11.31 28.96
N ASN A 187 -23.76 -12.47 29.51
CA ASN A 187 -22.95 -13.15 30.53
C ASN A 187 -21.57 -13.53 30.00
N ARG A 188 -21.50 -14.04 28.75
CA ARG A 188 -20.22 -14.37 28.10
C ARG A 188 -19.41 -13.14 27.74
N ALA A 189 -20.05 -12.02 27.37
CA ALA A 189 -19.38 -10.75 27.08
C ALA A 189 -18.73 -10.17 28.34
N GLY A 190 -19.45 -10.13 29.47
CA GLY A 190 -18.89 -9.74 30.77
C GLY A 190 -17.77 -10.66 31.25
N ALA A 191 -17.80 -11.94 30.87
CA ALA A 191 -16.70 -12.88 31.10
C ALA A 191 -15.57 -12.83 30.04
N ARG A 192 -15.70 -11.98 29.01
CA ARG A 192 -14.77 -11.86 27.85
C ARG A 192 -14.52 -13.19 27.12
N THR A 193 -15.56 -13.99 26.95
CA THR A 193 -15.49 -15.31 26.27
C THR A 193 -16.21 -15.35 24.92
N VAL A 194 -16.83 -14.24 24.50
CA VAL A 194 -17.49 -14.13 23.19
C VAL A 194 -16.43 -14.05 22.08
N SER A 195 -16.57 -14.84 21.03
CA SER A 195 -15.67 -14.75 19.87
C SER A 195 -15.93 -13.48 19.05
N LEU A 196 -14.92 -12.94 18.38
CA LEU A 196 -15.07 -11.76 17.51
C LEU A 196 -16.09 -11.98 16.38
N ALA A 197 -16.18 -13.20 15.84
CA ALA A 197 -17.18 -13.55 14.82
C ALA A 197 -18.62 -13.50 15.35
N GLU A 198 -18.83 -13.98 16.58
CA GLU A 198 -20.11 -13.90 17.27
C GLU A 198 -20.44 -12.43 17.60
N ALA A 199 -19.49 -11.70 18.17
CA ALA A 199 -19.65 -10.27 18.47
C ALA A 199 -20.03 -9.46 17.22
N ALA A 200 -19.36 -9.69 16.09
CA ALA A 200 -19.67 -9.06 14.80
C ALA A 200 -21.04 -9.46 14.21
N THR A 201 -21.67 -10.52 14.71
CA THR A 201 -23.04 -10.91 14.34
C THR A 201 -24.04 -10.19 15.25
N VAL A 202 -23.77 -10.18 16.56
CA VAL A 202 -24.61 -9.57 17.59
C VAL A 202 -24.68 -8.05 17.44
N LEU A 203 -23.56 -7.41 17.13
CA LEU A 203 -23.44 -5.95 17.02
C LEU A 203 -23.90 -5.39 15.66
N ARG A 204 -24.20 -6.25 14.68
CA ARG A 204 -24.47 -5.82 13.30
C ARG A 204 -25.81 -5.11 13.19
N TYR A 205 -25.80 -3.93 12.57
CA TYR A 205 -27.01 -3.14 12.29
C TYR A 205 -26.89 -2.46 10.93
N ASN A 206 -27.92 -2.55 10.08
CA ASN A 206 -27.92 -1.98 8.71
C ASN A 206 -26.67 -2.34 7.88
N ASN A 207 -26.19 -3.59 8.00
CA ASN A 207 -24.95 -4.09 7.39
C ASN A 207 -23.65 -3.44 7.90
N GLU A 208 -23.71 -2.65 8.97
CA GLU A 208 -22.58 -1.96 9.59
C GLU A 208 -22.35 -2.44 11.03
N LEU A 209 -21.16 -2.14 11.54
CA LEU A 209 -20.74 -2.39 12.92
C LEU A 209 -20.41 -1.06 13.61
N PRO A 210 -20.71 -0.94 14.90
CA PRO A 210 -20.36 0.25 15.66
C PRO A 210 -18.83 0.41 15.78
N ARG A 211 -18.38 1.66 15.85
CA ARG A 211 -17.01 2.00 16.27
C ARG A 211 -16.84 1.63 17.75
N PHE A 212 -15.91 0.72 18.03
CA PHE A 212 -15.57 0.30 19.40
C PHE A 212 -14.37 1.06 19.98
N PHE A 213 -13.60 1.77 19.16
CA PHE A 213 -12.54 2.66 19.62
C PHE A 213 -13.14 3.84 20.38
N SER A 214 -12.57 4.14 21.54
CA SER A 214 -12.88 5.36 22.30
C SER A 214 -12.12 6.53 21.68
N PHE A 215 -12.81 7.64 21.44
CA PHE A 215 -12.21 8.86 20.90
C PHE A 215 -12.94 10.10 21.39
N ARG A 216 -12.24 11.22 21.38
CA ARG A 216 -12.79 12.57 21.60
C ARG A 216 -13.13 13.21 20.27
N ASP A 217 -13.97 14.25 20.27
CA ASP A 217 -14.39 14.93 19.03
C ASP A 217 -13.18 15.37 18.17
N GLU A 218 -12.08 15.81 18.80
CA GLU A 218 -10.84 16.18 18.08
C GLU A 218 -10.08 15.01 17.42
N GLU A 219 -10.45 13.76 17.71
CA GLU A 219 -9.81 12.54 17.23
C GLU A 219 -10.58 11.84 16.09
N GLU A 220 -11.83 12.27 15.85
CA GLU A 220 -12.73 11.64 14.87
C GLU A 220 -12.12 11.53 13.46
N ASN A 221 -11.37 12.55 13.04
CA ASN A 221 -10.79 12.63 11.70
C ASN A 221 -9.70 11.58 11.41
N PHE A 222 -9.08 10.98 12.44
CA PHE A 222 -7.95 10.07 12.22
C PHE A 222 -8.08 8.72 12.93
N ILE A 223 -8.97 8.58 13.92
CA ILE A 223 -9.04 7.38 14.76
C ILE A 223 -9.25 6.09 13.95
N ASP A 224 -10.14 6.12 12.94
CA ASP A 224 -10.38 4.96 12.09
C ASP A 224 -9.13 4.64 11.24
N ALA A 225 -8.47 5.64 10.68
CA ALA A 225 -7.22 5.46 9.94
C ALA A 225 -6.09 4.96 10.84
N ALA A 226 -6.04 5.38 12.11
CA ALA A 226 -5.10 4.90 13.11
C ALA A 226 -5.31 3.40 13.38
N MET A 227 -6.57 2.97 13.58
CA MET A 227 -6.92 1.54 13.72
C MET A 227 -6.43 0.72 12.51
N PHE A 228 -6.65 1.20 11.29
CA PHE A 228 -6.18 0.52 10.08
C PHE A 228 -4.65 0.41 10.06
N ARG A 229 -3.93 1.49 10.38
CA ARG A 229 -2.46 1.43 10.48
C ARG A 229 -2.00 0.50 11.59
N THR A 230 -2.69 0.43 12.72
CA THR A 230 -2.35 -0.55 13.76
C THR A 230 -2.50 -1.99 13.26
N VAL A 231 -3.57 -2.30 12.53
CA VAL A 231 -3.72 -3.61 11.88
C VAL A 231 -2.60 -3.87 10.86
N GLU A 232 -2.28 -2.87 10.04
CA GLU A 232 -1.25 -2.94 9.00
C GLU A 232 0.15 -3.22 9.58
N TRP A 233 0.55 -2.50 10.62
CA TRP A 233 1.89 -2.56 11.20
C TRP A 233 2.08 -3.72 12.18
N PHE A 234 1.04 -4.15 12.90
CA PHE A 234 1.12 -5.22 13.89
C PHE A 234 0.50 -6.55 13.43
N GLY A 235 -0.22 -6.57 12.31
CA GLY A 235 -0.90 -7.78 11.82
C GLY A 235 -2.02 -8.25 12.77
N VAL A 236 -2.74 -7.32 13.40
CA VAL A 236 -3.86 -7.63 14.32
C VAL A 236 -4.98 -8.34 13.54
N THR A 237 -5.35 -9.55 13.97
CA THR A 237 -6.32 -10.40 13.27
C THR A 237 -7.67 -10.47 13.97
N GLY A 238 -8.73 -10.85 13.23
CA GLY A 238 -10.07 -11.10 13.76
C GLY A 238 -11.00 -9.88 13.75
N PHE A 239 -10.48 -8.71 13.41
CA PHE A 239 -11.23 -7.45 13.30
C PHE A 239 -11.66 -7.12 11.87
N GLU A 240 -11.48 -8.02 10.91
CA GLU A 240 -11.84 -7.84 9.50
C GLU A 240 -13.32 -7.42 9.29
N PRO A 241 -14.30 -7.89 10.09
CA PRO A 241 -15.68 -7.40 9.99
C PRO A 241 -15.81 -5.90 10.25
N TRP A 242 -15.08 -5.35 11.22
CA TRP A 242 -15.08 -3.91 11.53
C TRP A 242 -14.36 -3.12 10.45
N LEU A 243 -13.19 -3.59 9.98
CA LEU A 243 -12.48 -2.96 8.88
C LEU A 243 -13.37 -2.84 7.62
N LYS A 244 -14.08 -3.92 7.25
CA LYS A 244 -15.03 -3.91 6.13
C LYS A 244 -16.21 -2.95 6.35
N SER A 245 -16.64 -2.75 7.59
CA SER A 245 -17.70 -1.78 7.90
C SER A 245 -17.20 -0.35 7.75
N LEU A 246 -16.02 -0.03 8.30
CA LEU A 246 -15.45 1.32 8.31
C LEU A 246 -15.00 1.79 6.93
N ILE A 247 -14.48 0.87 6.10
CA ILE A 247 -13.97 1.24 4.76
C ILE A 247 -15.08 1.61 3.77
N LYS A 248 -16.34 1.32 4.13
CA LYS A 248 -17.50 1.56 3.27
C LYS A 248 -17.67 3.04 2.92
N ASP A 249 -17.45 3.94 3.87
CA ASP A 249 -17.55 5.39 3.63
C ASP A 249 -16.47 5.90 2.65
N LEU A 250 -15.25 5.36 2.78
CA LEU A 250 -14.16 5.66 1.86
C LEU A 250 -14.44 5.10 0.46
N SER A 251 -15.06 3.93 0.37
CA SER A 251 -15.38 3.22 -0.88
C SER A 251 -16.56 3.80 -1.64
N ASN A 252 -17.57 4.35 -0.94
CA ASN A 252 -18.77 4.88 -1.58
C ASN A 252 -18.58 6.27 -2.19
N GLY A 253 -17.52 6.99 -1.81
CA GLY A 253 -17.39 8.42 -2.12
C GLY A 253 -18.36 9.29 -1.31
N PRO A 254 -18.29 10.63 -1.48
CA PRO A 254 -19.20 11.55 -0.82
C PRO A 254 -20.63 11.38 -1.35
N GLN A 255 -21.58 10.98 -0.49
CA GLN A 255 -22.99 10.78 -0.89
C GLN A 255 -23.82 12.08 -0.90
N TYR A 256 -23.36 13.12 -0.19
CA TYR A 256 -24.01 14.42 -0.05
C TYR A 256 -23.00 15.56 -0.27
N GLY A 257 -23.45 16.81 -0.09
CA GLY A 257 -22.53 17.95 0.01
C GLY A 257 -21.47 17.69 1.07
N MET A 258 -20.23 18.09 0.77
CA MET A 258 -19.05 17.75 1.57
C MET A 258 -18.48 19.01 2.24
N GLU A 259 -18.22 18.91 3.55
CA GLU A 259 -17.52 19.94 4.32
C GLU A 259 -16.02 19.78 4.05
N HIS A 260 -15.44 20.72 3.31
CA HIS A 260 -14.11 20.59 2.71
C HIS A 260 -13.00 20.58 3.74
N VAL A 261 -13.15 21.29 4.87
CA VAL A 261 -12.14 21.30 5.92
C VAL A 261 -12.08 19.92 6.57
N HIS A 262 -13.20 19.39 7.07
CA HIS A 262 -13.27 18.04 7.63
C HIS A 262 -12.80 16.97 6.62
N ALA A 263 -13.33 16.97 5.39
CA ALA A 263 -12.95 15.96 4.40
C ALA A 263 -11.47 15.97 4.04
N SER A 264 -10.82 17.15 4.06
CA SER A 264 -9.39 17.27 3.80
C SER A 264 -8.54 16.59 4.87
N TRP A 265 -8.92 16.75 6.14
CA TRP A 265 -8.28 16.11 7.27
C TRP A 265 -8.53 14.61 7.25
N TRP A 266 -9.80 14.23 7.21
CA TRP A 266 -10.24 12.85 7.21
C TRP A 266 -9.55 12.05 6.09
N LEU A 267 -9.57 12.55 4.85
CA LEU A 267 -8.95 11.85 3.73
C LEU A 267 -7.43 11.86 3.80
N PHE A 268 -6.79 12.91 4.34
CA PHE A 268 -5.35 12.94 4.56
C PHE A 268 -4.91 11.80 5.49
N PHE A 269 -5.59 11.60 6.62
CA PHE A 269 -5.26 10.52 7.55
C PHE A 269 -5.58 9.14 6.98
N TRP A 270 -6.72 8.95 6.30
CA TRP A 270 -7.00 7.70 5.58
C TRP A 270 -5.92 7.38 4.55
N CYS A 271 -5.46 8.41 3.82
CA CYS A 271 -4.39 8.26 2.85
C CYS A 271 -3.02 8.01 3.49
N ARG A 272 -2.86 7.99 4.83
CA ARG A 272 -1.64 7.51 5.49
C ARG A 272 -1.67 5.99 5.73
N SER A 273 -2.81 5.32 5.57
CA SER A 273 -2.89 3.85 5.67
C SER A 273 -2.84 3.20 4.29
N ASP A 274 -1.87 2.31 4.07
CA ASP A 274 -1.80 1.51 2.84
C ASP A 274 -2.90 0.44 2.86
N LEU A 275 -3.20 -0.12 4.05
CA LEU A 275 -4.30 -1.05 4.24
C LEU A 275 -5.64 -0.45 3.81
N ALA A 276 -5.93 0.79 4.23
CA ALA A 276 -7.17 1.45 3.86
C ALA A 276 -7.26 1.74 2.36
N ILE A 277 -6.20 2.31 1.75
CA ILE A 277 -6.16 2.54 0.29
C ILE A 277 -6.34 1.22 -0.47
N GLY A 278 -5.72 0.15 0.00
CA GLY A 278 -5.82 -1.19 -0.61
C GLY A 278 -7.19 -1.84 -0.45
N MET A 279 -7.93 -1.53 0.62
CA MET A 279 -9.27 -2.06 0.90
C MET A 279 -10.40 -1.24 0.26
N ALA A 280 -10.20 0.07 0.07
CA ALA A 280 -11.23 0.94 -0.47
C ALA A 280 -11.45 0.74 -1.97
N GLU A 281 -12.69 0.93 -2.41
CA GLU A 281 -13.00 0.97 -3.84
C GLU A 281 -12.36 2.20 -4.49
N ARG A 282 -11.64 1.99 -5.61
CA ARG A 282 -10.93 3.06 -6.33
C ARG A 282 -11.86 4.20 -6.75
N GLN A 283 -13.07 3.87 -7.18
CA GLN A 283 -14.06 4.88 -7.58
C GLN A 283 -14.43 5.79 -6.40
N GLY A 284 -14.54 5.27 -5.19
CA GLY A 284 -14.79 6.07 -3.98
C GLY A 284 -13.65 7.03 -3.67
N LEU A 285 -12.41 6.52 -3.67
CA LEU A 285 -11.20 7.33 -3.47
C LEU A 285 -11.09 8.46 -4.49
N GLU A 286 -11.26 8.14 -5.78
CA GLU A 286 -11.24 9.13 -6.85
C GLU A 286 -12.42 10.12 -6.72
N SER A 287 -13.60 9.67 -6.28
CA SER A 287 -14.75 10.58 -6.06
C SER A 287 -14.51 11.55 -4.90
N TRP A 288 -13.90 11.09 -3.80
CA TRP A 288 -13.51 11.95 -2.68
C TRP A 288 -12.45 12.99 -3.09
N LEU A 289 -11.40 12.55 -3.80
CA LEU A 289 -10.38 13.46 -4.32
C LEU A 289 -10.97 14.46 -5.31
N TRP A 290 -11.83 13.99 -6.23
CA TRP A 290 -12.52 14.86 -7.19
C TRP A 290 -13.34 15.94 -6.48
N ALA A 291 -14.09 15.58 -5.43
CA ALA A 291 -14.88 16.54 -4.67
C ALA A 291 -13.97 17.57 -3.98
N LEU A 292 -12.86 17.12 -3.37
CA LEU A 292 -11.86 17.99 -2.73
C LEU A 292 -11.24 19.01 -3.68
N ILE A 293 -10.88 18.59 -4.91
CA ILE A 293 -10.22 19.49 -5.88
C ILE A 293 -11.18 20.40 -6.63
N ASN A 294 -12.50 20.20 -6.51
CA ASN A 294 -13.49 21.09 -7.14
C ASN A 294 -13.97 22.21 -6.21
N GLY A 295 -13.61 22.17 -4.92
CA GLY A 295 -13.85 23.23 -3.95
C GLY A 295 -15.33 23.48 -3.64
N PRO A 296 -15.63 24.23 -2.56
CA PRO A 296 -17.00 24.59 -2.23
C PRO A 296 -17.54 25.72 -3.11
N ASP A 297 -16.66 26.69 -3.47
CA ASP A 297 -17.05 27.95 -4.12
C ASP A 297 -16.28 28.23 -5.42
N GLU A 298 -14.94 28.27 -5.36
CA GLU A 298 -14.06 28.59 -6.49
C GLU A 298 -13.31 27.34 -6.97
N ARG A 299 -13.66 26.80 -8.15
CA ARG A 299 -13.02 25.57 -8.71
C ARG A 299 -11.50 25.67 -8.88
N ASP A 300 -11.00 26.87 -9.18
CA ASP A 300 -9.56 27.06 -9.37
C ASP A 300 -8.80 27.21 -8.04
N LYS A 301 -9.52 27.36 -6.91
CA LYS A 301 -8.95 27.52 -5.56
C LYS A 301 -9.71 26.66 -4.55
N PRO A 302 -9.50 25.34 -4.55
CA PRO A 302 -10.27 24.44 -3.70
C PRO A 302 -10.08 24.67 -2.20
N TRP A 303 -8.93 25.24 -1.82
CA TRP A 303 -8.60 25.68 -0.46
C TRP A 303 -9.33 26.95 0.00
N ARG A 304 -10.04 27.65 -0.87
CA ARG A 304 -10.79 28.85 -0.49
C ARG A 304 -12.10 28.44 0.18
N CYS A 305 -12.15 28.61 1.49
CA CYS A 305 -13.31 28.25 2.30
C CYS A 305 -13.93 29.51 2.94
N TYR A 306 -15.26 29.54 3.06
CA TYR A 306 -15.97 30.58 3.78
C TYR A 306 -15.93 30.32 5.29
N TRP A 307 -15.45 31.30 6.07
CA TRP A 307 -15.37 31.21 7.52
C TRP A 307 -16.41 32.12 8.16
N PRO A 308 -17.45 31.56 8.81
CA PRO A 308 -18.55 32.34 9.36
C PRO A 308 -18.26 32.93 10.75
N ASP A 309 -16.99 33.21 11.11
CA ASP A 309 -16.64 33.77 12.42
C ASP A 309 -17.54 34.98 12.75
N GLN A 310 -18.10 34.99 13.96
CA GLN A 310 -19.09 35.97 14.41
C GLN A 310 -18.59 37.41 14.34
N LYS A 311 -17.27 37.63 14.30
CA LYS A 311 -16.66 38.98 14.29
C LYS A 311 -16.33 39.52 12.91
N ASN A 312 -15.97 38.67 11.93
CA ASN A 312 -15.58 39.12 10.58
C ASN A 312 -15.67 37.98 9.56
N PRO A 313 -16.87 37.65 9.08
CA PRO A 313 -17.04 36.53 8.16
C PRO A 313 -16.43 36.84 6.79
N ARG A 314 -15.54 35.97 6.31
CA ARG A 314 -14.86 36.14 5.02
C ARG A 314 -14.35 34.82 4.47
N SER A 315 -14.18 34.75 3.14
CA SER A 315 -13.50 33.64 2.48
C SER A 315 -11.99 33.79 2.62
N ARG A 316 -11.32 32.71 3.01
CA ARG A 316 -9.87 32.67 3.22
C ARG A 316 -9.30 31.39 2.62
N ASP A 317 -8.05 31.46 2.19
CA ASP A 317 -7.33 30.30 1.64
C ASP A 317 -6.76 29.49 2.81
N TYR A 318 -7.30 28.28 3.03
CA TYR A 318 -6.95 27.37 4.11
C TYR A 318 -5.78 26.46 3.69
N LEU A 319 -4.60 26.72 4.22
CA LEU A 319 -3.37 26.08 3.74
C LEU A 319 -3.24 24.57 4.00
N PRO A 320 -3.75 24.01 5.12
CA PRO A 320 -3.72 22.56 5.32
C PRO A 320 -4.37 21.80 4.16
N LEU A 321 -5.45 22.32 3.57
CA LEU A 321 -6.11 21.70 2.42
C LEU A 321 -5.21 21.70 1.16
N ALA A 322 -4.43 22.75 0.91
CA ALA A 322 -3.47 22.74 -0.20
C ALA A 322 -2.37 21.67 -0.01
N GLY A 323 -1.83 21.52 1.21
CA GLY A 323 -0.89 20.45 1.55
C GLY A 323 -1.51 19.06 1.47
N ALA A 324 -2.75 18.91 1.94
CA ALA A 324 -3.52 17.67 1.86
C ALA A 324 -3.76 17.24 0.41
N ILE A 325 -4.15 18.16 -0.48
CA ILE A 325 -4.37 17.85 -1.90
C ILE A 325 -3.12 17.25 -2.53
N LEU A 326 -1.94 17.85 -2.33
CA LEU A 326 -0.67 17.32 -2.85
C LEU A 326 -0.40 15.91 -2.32
N PHE A 327 -0.55 15.71 -1.01
CA PHE A 327 -0.32 14.41 -0.37
C PHE A 327 -1.31 13.35 -0.87
N ILE A 328 -2.60 13.60 -0.75
CA ILE A 328 -3.69 12.70 -1.13
C ILE A 328 -3.59 12.33 -2.61
N TRP A 329 -3.29 13.30 -3.49
CA TRP A 329 -3.12 13.01 -4.91
C TRP A 329 -2.00 11.99 -5.16
N CYS A 330 -0.84 12.18 -4.53
CA CYS A 330 0.31 11.28 -4.68
C CYS A 330 0.02 9.87 -4.13
N ARG A 331 -0.89 9.77 -3.15
CA ARG A 331 -1.32 8.53 -2.51
C ARG A 331 -2.41 7.78 -3.30
N ILE A 332 -3.36 8.51 -3.90
CA ILE A 332 -4.48 7.92 -4.68
C ILE A 332 -4.08 7.66 -6.14
N ARG A 333 -3.28 8.55 -6.75
CA ARG A 333 -2.85 8.50 -8.16
C ARG A 333 -4.03 8.36 -9.14
N PRO A 334 -4.92 9.36 -9.23
CA PRO A 334 -6.12 9.28 -10.06
C PRO A 334 -5.78 9.21 -11.56
N ASN A 335 -6.53 8.40 -12.33
CA ASN A 335 -6.23 8.18 -13.76
C ASN A 335 -6.75 9.29 -14.69
N ASN A 336 -7.83 10.00 -14.31
CA ASN A 336 -8.61 10.86 -15.20
C ASN A 336 -8.81 12.30 -14.66
N MET A 337 -7.88 12.78 -13.83
CA MET A 337 -7.93 14.14 -13.29
C MET A 337 -6.75 14.97 -13.80
N LYS A 338 -6.97 16.26 -14.04
CA LYS A 338 -5.93 17.17 -14.51
C LYS A 338 -5.06 17.63 -13.32
N GLU A 339 -3.74 17.64 -13.53
CA GLU A 339 -2.75 17.98 -12.50
C GLU A 339 -2.57 19.49 -12.27
N ASP A 340 -3.34 20.34 -12.95
CA ASP A 340 -3.23 21.80 -12.87
C ASP A 340 -3.46 22.33 -11.44
N VAL A 341 -4.30 21.65 -10.67
CA VAL A 341 -4.53 21.96 -9.25
C VAL A 341 -3.27 21.77 -8.39
N LEU A 342 -2.39 20.81 -8.72
CA LEU A 342 -1.16 20.54 -7.97
C LEU A 342 -0.14 21.67 -8.13
N LEU A 343 -0.04 22.22 -9.35
CA LEU A 343 0.79 23.39 -9.62
C LEU A 343 0.29 24.61 -8.82
N ARG A 344 -1.02 24.86 -8.83
CA ARG A 344 -1.62 25.97 -8.05
C ARG A 344 -1.45 25.79 -6.55
N ALA A 345 -1.60 24.56 -6.03
CA ALA A 345 -1.38 24.26 -4.62
C ALA A 345 0.09 24.51 -4.22
N THR A 346 1.03 24.07 -5.07
CA THR A 346 2.47 24.30 -4.88
C THR A 346 2.79 25.79 -4.85
N ASP A 347 2.27 26.56 -5.83
CA ASP A 347 2.48 28.00 -5.91
C ASP A 347 1.94 28.73 -4.67
N LEU A 348 0.74 28.35 -4.20
CA LEU A 348 0.16 28.90 -2.99
C LEU A 348 1.07 28.64 -1.78
N LEU A 349 1.52 27.40 -1.58
CA LEU A 349 2.40 27.05 -0.46
C LEU A 349 3.71 27.85 -0.54
N PHE A 350 4.35 27.95 -1.70
CA PHE A 350 5.59 28.72 -1.82
C PHE A 350 5.39 30.22 -1.56
N GLN A 351 4.28 30.81 -2.00
CA GLN A 351 3.98 32.23 -1.82
C GLN A 351 3.62 32.58 -0.36
N THR A 352 3.07 31.63 0.39
CA THR A 352 2.53 31.85 1.74
C THR A 352 3.45 31.37 2.86
N GLN A 353 4.59 30.75 2.54
CA GLN A 353 5.56 30.35 3.55
C GLN A 353 6.10 31.58 4.30
N THR A 354 5.90 31.61 5.62
CA THR A 354 6.28 32.76 6.45
C THR A 354 7.80 32.97 6.51
N ARG A 355 8.24 34.11 7.08
CA ARG A 355 9.66 34.40 7.28
C ARG A 355 10.34 33.40 8.22
N CYS A 356 9.65 32.91 9.24
CA CYS A 356 10.19 31.93 10.18
C CYS A 356 10.29 30.52 9.59
N GLY A 357 9.73 30.28 8.40
CA GLY A 357 9.83 29.03 7.65
C GLY A 357 8.61 28.12 7.76
N GLY A 358 7.75 28.31 8.76
CA GLY A 358 6.48 27.59 8.84
C GLY A 358 5.41 28.17 7.91
N TRP A 359 4.29 27.46 7.77
CA TRP A 359 3.11 27.90 7.04
C TRP A 359 2.00 28.33 7.99
N PRO A 360 1.29 29.42 7.70
CA PRO A 360 0.15 29.85 8.50
C PRO A 360 -1.08 28.95 8.30
N LEU A 361 -2.06 29.03 9.20
CA LEU A 361 -3.33 28.31 9.05
C LEU A 361 -4.13 28.82 7.83
N HIS A 362 -4.19 30.15 7.67
CA HIS A 362 -4.77 30.81 6.50
C HIS A 362 -3.72 31.67 5.80
N ALA A 363 -3.82 31.83 4.48
CA ALA A 363 -2.83 32.55 3.67
C ALA A 363 -2.54 34.00 4.10
N ASP A 364 -3.48 34.65 4.80
CA ASP A 364 -3.34 36.03 5.30
C ASP A 364 -3.01 36.14 6.79
N ASP A 365 -2.77 35.02 7.50
CA ASP A 365 -2.23 35.05 8.86
C ASP A 365 -0.71 35.34 8.82
N SER A 366 -0.20 36.04 9.83
CA SER A 366 1.23 36.34 9.95
C SER A 366 2.04 35.25 10.64
N GLU A 367 1.38 34.46 11.49
CA GLU A 367 2.00 33.43 12.32
C GLU A 367 1.88 32.05 11.68
N ALA A 368 2.96 31.29 11.75
CA ALA A 368 2.96 29.89 11.33
C ALA A 368 2.14 29.02 12.30
N ASP A 369 1.51 27.99 11.73
CA ASP A 369 0.70 26.99 12.43
C ASP A 369 1.33 25.60 12.30
N LEU A 370 1.21 24.80 13.35
CA LEU A 370 1.84 23.48 13.41
C LEU A 370 1.27 22.53 12.37
N ILE A 371 -0.06 22.46 12.25
CA ILE A 371 -0.73 21.53 11.35
C ILE A 371 -0.50 21.96 9.91
N ALA A 372 -0.69 23.24 9.60
CA ALA A 372 -0.45 23.77 8.26
C ALA A 372 0.98 23.49 7.79
N THR A 373 1.97 23.65 8.68
CA THR A 373 3.36 23.33 8.38
C THR A 373 3.57 21.83 8.16
N CYS A 374 2.98 20.97 9.00
CA CYS A 374 3.09 19.51 8.81
C CYS A 374 2.46 19.05 7.49
N PHE A 375 1.25 19.50 7.17
CA PHE A 375 0.53 19.15 5.95
C PHE A 375 1.26 19.67 4.70
N ALA A 376 1.81 20.89 4.75
CA ALA A 376 2.62 21.43 3.67
C ALA A 376 3.89 20.59 3.44
N ILE A 377 4.59 20.17 4.49
CA ILE A 377 5.77 19.29 4.36
C ILE A 377 5.37 17.94 3.79
N HIS A 378 4.31 17.30 4.30
CA HIS A 378 3.82 16.02 3.78
C HIS A 378 3.47 16.11 2.29
N GLY A 379 2.73 17.14 1.89
CA GLY A 379 2.36 17.37 0.50
C GLY A 379 3.56 17.64 -0.42
N LEU A 380 4.45 18.56 -0.02
CA LEU A 380 5.61 18.93 -0.82
C LEU A 380 6.66 17.80 -0.90
N ALA A 381 6.86 17.04 0.17
CA ALA A 381 7.79 15.91 0.18
C ALA A 381 7.24 14.70 -0.62
N ALA A 382 5.92 14.52 -0.67
CA ALA A 382 5.30 13.51 -1.53
C ALA A 382 5.33 13.91 -3.02
N TYR A 383 5.01 15.17 -3.34
CA TYR A 383 4.90 15.65 -4.73
C TYR A 383 6.25 16.03 -5.36
N MET A 384 7.23 16.45 -4.55
CA MET A 384 8.59 16.81 -4.94
C MET A 384 8.72 17.87 -6.09
N PRO A 385 7.97 18.99 -6.07
CA PRO A 385 8.08 20.03 -7.10
C PRO A 385 9.40 20.81 -7.02
N SER A 386 9.87 21.42 -8.11
CA SER A 386 11.12 22.21 -8.10
C SER A 386 11.18 23.22 -6.94
N GLY A 387 12.25 23.17 -6.15
CA GLY A 387 12.44 24.03 -4.97
C GLY A 387 11.85 23.50 -3.65
N TRP A 388 11.21 22.33 -3.65
CA TRP A 388 10.55 21.76 -2.46
C TRP A 388 11.51 21.56 -1.27
N GLN A 389 12.72 21.06 -1.50
CA GLN A 389 13.70 20.71 -0.45
C GLN A 389 13.98 21.89 0.48
N LYS A 390 14.29 23.06 -0.10
CA LYS A 390 14.56 24.28 0.67
C LYS A 390 13.32 24.75 1.46
N ALA A 391 12.13 24.58 0.91
CA ALA A 391 10.89 24.95 1.59
C ALA A 391 10.64 24.02 2.79
N VAL A 392 10.73 22.70 2.61
CA VAL A 392 10.49 21.74 3.70
C VAL A 392 11.56 21.80 4.79
N GLU A 393 12.83 22.04 4.44
CA GLU A 393 13.91 22.23 5.42
C GLU A 393 13.64 23.43 6.34
N ARG A 394 13.12 24.54 5.79
CA ARG A 394 12.74 25.72 6.59
C ARG A 394 11.57 25.41 7.50
N GLY A 395 10.57 24.69 7.00
CA GLY A 395 9.41 24.24 7.78
C GLY A 395 9.82 23.30 8.92
N ALA A 396 10.69 22.32 8.66
CA ALA A 396 11.18 21.38 9.65
C ALA A 396 11.99 22.06 10.75
N LYS A 397 12.84 23.05 10.41
CA LYS A 397 13.54 23.89 11.41
C LYS A 397 12.55 24.62 12.31
N TRP A 398 11.45 25.12 11.74
CA TRP A 398 10.40 25.76 12.53
C TRP A 398 9.65 24.74 13.41
N ILE A 399 9.22 23.58 12.87
CA ILE A 399 8.59 22.51 13.68
C ILE A 399 9.47 22.13 14.87
N LYS A 400 10.76 21.92 14.65
CA LYS A 400 11.72 21.57 15.70
C LYS A 400 11.81 22.64 16.81
N SER A 401 11.63 23.92 16.48
CA SER A 401 11.61 24.99 17.49
C SER A 401 10.30 25.08 18.28
N GLN A 402 9.22 24.44 17.81
CA GLN A 402 7.93 24.40 18.49
C GLN A 402 7.79 23.21 19.48
N GLN A 403 8.81 22.36 19.61
CA GLN A 403 8.75 21.22 20.52
C GLN A 403 8.66 21.68 21.98
N GLN A 404 7.72 21.11 22.73
CA GLN A 404 7.47 21.50 24.13
C GLN A 404 8.54 20.95 25.08
N ALA A 405 8.57 21.49 26.30
CA ALA A 405 9.52 21.10 27.35
C ALA A 405 9.59 19.58 27.57
N GLY A 406 8.43 18.92 27.61
CA GLY A 406 8.30 17.47 27.81
C GLY A 406 8.57 16.60 26.57
N GLY A 407 8.91 17.18 25.41
CA GLY A 407 9.28 16.44 24.19
C GLY A 407 8.16 16.24 23.16
N ALA A 408 6.91 16.52 23.50
CA ALA A 408 5.78 16.42 22.58
C ALA A 408 5.57 17.69 21.74
N TRP A 409 4.78 17.56 20.67
CA TRP A 409 4.11 18.69 20.03
C TRP A 409 2.65 18.70 20.41
N TYR A 410 2.12 19.89 20.68
CA TYR A 410 0.76 20.08 21.16
C TYR A 410 0.21 21.41 20.69
N ILE A 411 -1.07 21.42 20.34
CA ILE A 411 -1.90 22.62 20.17
C ILE A 411 -3.08 22.51 21.11
N SER A 412 -3.64 23.66 21.53
CA SER A 412 -4.79 23.67 22.44
C SER A 412 -5.97 22.89 21.85
N GLY A 413 -6.42 21.86 22.57
CA GLY A 413 -7.55 21.02 22.15
C GLY A 413 -7.22 19.98 21.07
N GLY A 414 -5.96 19.81 20.70
CA GLY A 414 -5.52 18.80 19.74
C GLY A 414 -5.02 17.49 20.39
N PRO A 415 -5.06 16.35 19.68
CA PRO A 415 -4.58 15.06 20.18
C PRO A 415 -3.03 15.01 20.17
N PRO A 416 -2.38 14.90 21.34
CA PRO A 416 -0.93 15.13 21.45
C PRO A 416 -0.07 14.00 20.84
N ALA A 417 -0.52 12.74 20.92
CA ALA A 417 0.20 11.61 20.31
C ALA A 417 0.21 11.75 18.78
N MET A 418 -0.96 11.96 18.17
CA MET A 418 -1.11 12.20 16.73
C MET A 418 -0.26 13.37 16.24
N LEU A 419 -0.33 14.53 16.92
CA LEU A 419 0.43 15.72 16.54
C LEU A 419 1.95 15.50 16.65
N THR A 420 2.39 14.77 17.67
CA THR A 420 3.80 14.43 17.86
C THR A 420 4.29 13.51 16.75
N VAL A 421 3.53 12.47 16.40
CA VAL A 421 3.86 11.56 15.30
C VAL A 421 3.89 12.31 13.96
N LEU A 422 2.89 13.17 13.70
CA LEU A 422 2.84 13.98 12.49
C LEU A 422 4.02 14.96 12.38
N ALA A 423 4.45 15.55 13.50
CA ALA A 423 5.62 16.42 13.55
C ALA A 423 6.91 15.64 13.27
N ILE A 424 7.10 14.45 13.87
CA ILE A 424 8.28 13.61 13.61
C ILE A 424 8.32 13.15 12.16
N ASP A 425 7.22 12.67 11.60
CA ASP A 425 7.15 12.31 10.18
C ASP A 425 7.54 13.50 9.29
N SER A 426 7.09 14.71 9.63
CA SER A 426 7.48 15.92 8.89
C SER A 426 8.99 16.21 8.97
N LEU A 427 9.62 15.98 10.13
CA LEU A 427 11.07 16.14 10.28
C LEU A 427 11.83 15.11 9.43
N ASP A 428 11.40 13.86 9.44
CA ASP A 428 12.02 12.79 8.65
C ASP A 428 11.85 12.99 7.14
N LEU A 429 10.65 13.39 6.69
CA LEU A 429 10.39 13.73 5.29
C LEU A 429 11.30 14.86 4.79
N ALA A 430 11.52 15.88 5.63
CA ALA A 430 12.41 16.98 5.29
C ALA A 430 13.89 16.55 5.21
N GLU A 431 14.28 15.48 5.92
CA GLU A 431 15.60 14.84 5.81
C GLU A 431 15.69 13.85 4.63
N GLY A 432 14.61 13.68 3.86
CA GLY A 432 14.54 12.74 2.74
C GLY A 432 14.42 11.27 3.17
N LYS A 433 14.12 11.02 4.44
CA LYS A 433 13.86 9.68 4.94
C LYS A 433 12.52 9.15 4.44
N ARG A 434 12.42 7.83 4.38
CA ARG A 434 11.23 7.11 3.87
C ARG A 434 10.58 6.19 4.89
N ASP A 435 11.21 5.99 6.04
CA ASP A 435 10.74 5.17 7.18
C ASP A 435 9.73 5.91 8.07
N VAL A 436 8.81 6.67 7.47
CA VAL A 436 7.74 7.38 8.18
C VAL A 436 6.56 6.44 8.46
N THR A 437 5.54 6.91 9.20
CA THR A 437 4.40 6.05 9.61
C THR A 437 3.42 5.66 8.49
N PHE A 438 3.86 5.75 7.23
CA PHE A 438 3.14 5.40 6.01
C PHE A 438 4.16 5.20 4.86
N LYS A 439 3.81 4.48 3.78
CA LYS A 439 4.73 4.32 2.63
C LYS A 439 4.56 5.44 1.59
N LEU A 440 5.63 6.16 1.28
CA LEU A 440 5.60 7.22 0.24
C LEU A 440 5.29 6.67 -1.16
N ASP A 441 5.65 5.42 -1.42
CA ASP A 441 5.34 4.69 -2.64
C ASP A 441 4.17 3.73 -2.40
N VAL A 442 2.94 4.23 -2.52
CA VAL A 442 1.77 3.34 -2.50
C VAL A 442 1.61 2.68 -3.87
N ASN A 443 2.20 1.48 -3.99
CA ASN A 443 1.57 0.41 -4.75
C ASN A 443 0.41 -0.11 -3.89
N PRO A 444 -0.84 -0.14 -4.38
CA PRO A 444 -1.98 -0.60 -3.56
C PRO A 444 -1.96 -2.12 -3.26
N THR A 445 -0.87 -2.84 -3.53
CA THR A 445 -0.75 -4.32 -3.46
C THR A 445 -0.37 -4.90 -2.10
N GLU A 446 -0.05 -4.10 -1.08
CA GLU A 446 0.31 -4.68 0.21
C GLU A 446 -0.88 -4.67 1.17
N ASN A 447 -1.49 -5.86 1.33
CA ASN A 447 -2.17 -6.23 2.56
C ASN A 447 -1.88 -7.69 2.91
N ASN A 448 -1.11 -7.83 3.98
CA ASN A 448 -0.80 -9.06 4.67
C ASN A 448 -2.07 -9.70 5.25
N THR A 449 -2.21 -11.01 5.09
CA THR A 449 -2.63 -11.87 6.22
C THR A 449 -1.57 -12.93 6.43
N SER A 450 -1.16 -12.99 7.68
CA SER A 450 0.00 -13.63 8.30
C SER A 450 0.04 -15.15 8.14
N SER A 451 1.25 -15.68 7.98
CA SER A 451 1.69 -16.84 8.78
C SER A 451 3.17 -16.68 9.13
N VAL A 452 3.47 -16.76 10.42
CA VAL A 452 4.80 -16.83 11.05
C VAL A 452 4.93 -18.26 11.63
N PRO A 453 6.11 -18.92 11.76
CA PRO A 453 7.49 -18.50 11.49
C PRO A 453 8.28 -19.47 10.58
N HIS A 454 9.29 -18.97 9.87
CA HIS A 454 10.69 -19.42 10.07
C HIS A 454 11.66 -18.61 9.19
N SER A 455 12.60 -17.96 9.89
CA SER A 455 13.96 -17.62 9.43
C SER A 455 14.17 -17.33 7.94
N SER A 456 14.11 -16.06 7.57
CA SER A 456 15.06 -15.35 6.69
C SER A 456 14.34 -14.14 6.09
N SER A 457 14.91 -12.95 6.28
CA SER A 457 14.46 -11.72 5.64
C SER A 457 14.25 -11.94 4.13
N PRO A 458 13.11 -11.58 3.53
CA PRO A 458 13.01 -11.56 2.07
C PRO A 458 13.90 -10.42 1.59
N ARG A 459 15.03 -10.77 0.97
CA ARG A 459 15.83 -9.83 0.19
C ARG A 459 14.90 -9.14 -0.82
N LEU A 460 15.02 -7.81 -0.88
CA LEU A 460 14.56 -7.01 -2.01
C LEU A 460 14.94 -7.73 -3.30
N ILE A 461 13.98 -7.93 -4.20
CA ILE A 461 14.28 -8.43 -5.55
C ILE A 461 15.04 -7.29 -6.24
N ASP A 462 16.32 -7.51 -6.54
CA ASP A 462 17.15 -6.56 -7.26
C ASP A 462 16.45 -6.12 -8.57
N PRO A 463 16.52 -4.84 -8.96
CA PRO A 463 16.05 -4.42 -10.27
C PRO A 463 16.79 -5.21 -11.37
N GLU A 464 16.07 -5.73 -12.36
CA GLU A 464 16.71 -6.43 -13.48
C GLU A 464 17.67 -5.49 -14.24
N PRO A 465 18.81 -5.99 -14.75
CA PRO A 465 19.81 -5.13 -15.40
C PRO A 465 19.23 -4.44 -16.64
N ALA A 466 19.52 -3.15 -16.79
CA ALA A 466 19.34 -2.48 -18.07
C ALA A 466 20.39 -3.02 -19.06
N TYR A 467 19.94 -3.69 -20.11
CA TYR A 467 20.81 -4.23 -21.15
C TYR A 467 20.97 -3.23 -22.30
N ASP A 468 22.21 -2.89 -22.66
CA ASP A 468 22.50 -2.28 -23.96
C ASP A 468 22.78 -3.40 -24.96
N TYR A 469 21.81 -3.65 -25.83
CA TYR A 469 21.90 -4.65 -26.90
C TYR A 469 22.07 -4.00 -28.28
N SER A 470 22.45 -2.72 -28.36
CA SER A 470 22.60 -2.02 -29.65
C SER A 470 23.62 -2.65 -30.60
N ALA A 471 24.61 -3.38 -30.05
CA ALA A 471 25.63 -4.11 -30.80
C ALA A 471 25.22 -5.53 -31.23
N GLU A 472 24.08 -6.03 -30.73
CA GLU A 472 23.62 -7.39 -31.01
C GLU A 472 22.99 -7.50 -32.40
N SER A 473 23.37 -8.54 -33.15
CA SER A 473 22.87 -8.76 -34.52
C SER A 473 21.34 -8.89 -34.63
N TRP A 474 20.70 -9.35 -33.55
CA TRP A 474 19.24 -9.49 -33.46
C TRP A 474 18.53 -8.20 -33.00
N CYS A 475 19.25 -7.15 -32.58
CA CYS A 475 18.63 -5.88 -32.15
C CYS A 475 17.96 -5.14 -33.31
N ASN A 476 18.66 -5.05 -34.44
CA ASN A 476 18.17 -4.43 -35.68
C ASN A 476 18.34 -5.42 -36.83
N PRO A 477 17.49 -6.45 -36.90
CA PRO A 477 17.69 -7.51 -37.88
C PRO A 477 17.51 -6.99 -39.32
N GLU A 478 18.40 -7.40 -40.21
CA GLU A 478 18.23 -7.16 -41.64
C GLU A 478 17.04 -7.97 -42.17
N ILE A 479 16.05 -7.28 -42.73
CA ILE A 479 14.86 -7.90 -43.29
C ILE A 479 15.17 -8.36 -44.73
N PRO A 480 14.99 -9.64 -45.08
CA PRO A 480 15.25 -10.12 -46.43
C PRO A 480 14.32 -9.45 -47.44
N THR A 481 14.84 -9.20 -48.64
CA THR A 481 14.03 -8.61 -49.71
C THR A 481 12.84 -9.49 -50.08
N THR A 482 11.68 -8.85 -50.23
CA THR A 482 10.42 -9.52 -50.60
C THR A 482 10.10 -9.32 -52.07
N THR A 483 9.22 -10.16 -52.61
CA THR A 483 8.64 -9.99 -53.95
C THR A 483 7.18 -10.37 -53.91
N SER A 484 6.33 -9.46 -54.37
CA SER A 484 4.89 -9.68 -54.43
C SER A 484 4.54 -10.69 -55.52
N VAL A 485 3.74 -11.69 -55.17
CA VAL A 485 3.22 -12.69 -56.12
C VAL A 485 1.73 -12.91 -55.88
N THR A 486 1.01 -13.37 -56.90
CA THR A 486 -0.40 -13.73 -56.76
C THR A 486 -0.56 -15.01 -55.94
N LEU A 487 -1.72 -15.18 -55.31
CA LEU A 487 -2.03 -16.38 -54.55
C LEU A 487 -1.97 -17.65 -55.42
N SER A 488 -2.52 -17.60 -56.63
CA SER A 488 -2.46 -18.72 -57.59
C SER A 488 -1.02 -19.17 -57.87
N ARG A 489 -0.12 -18.21 -58.12
CA ARG A 489 1.29 -18.49 -58.38
C ARG A 489 2.01 -19.03 -57.15
N ALA A 490 1.61 -18.58 -55.97
CA ALA A 490 2.18 -19.05 -54.72
C ALA A 490 1.83 -20.54 -54.48
N HIS A 491 0.58 -20.96 -54.73
CA HIS A 491 0.15 -22.36 -54.62
C HIS A 491 0.84 -23.33 -55.56
N GLU A 492 1.26 -22.87 -56.75
CA GLU A 492 2.01 -23.70 -57.69
C GLU A 492 3.41 -24.11 -57.18
N VAL A 493 3.93 -23.40 -56.16
CA VAL A 493 5.34 -23.48 -55.78
C VAL A 493 5.53 -23.77 -54.29
N ALA A 494 4.61 -23.30 -53.46
CA ALA A 494 4.68 -23.40 -52.02
C ALA A 494 3.60 -24.34 -51.48
N THR A 495 4.02 -25.29 -50.65
CA THR A 495 3.13 -26.14 -49.86
C THR A 495 3.62 -26.10 -48.41
N PRO A 496 3.34 -25.00 -47.68
CA PRO A 496 3.88 -24.80 -46.34
C PRO A 496 3.39 -25.90 -45.39
N ARG A 497 4.33 -26.64 -44.78
CA ARG A 497 4.00 -27.59 -43.70
C ARG A 497 3.93 -26.90 -42.34
N LEU A 498 4.49 -25.70 -42.24
CA LEU A 498 4.53 -24.89 -41.04
C LEU A 498 3.82 -23.56 -41.28
N ALA A 499 2.97 -23.15 -40.35
CA ALA A 499 2.50 -21.79 -40.23
C ALA A 499 3.12 -21.14 -38.99
N VAL A 500 3.64 -19.93 -39.13
CA VAL A 500 4.13 -19.11 -38.03
C VAL A 500 3.23 -17.89 -37.90
N MET A 501 2.63 -17.75 -36.73
CA MET A 501 1.79 -16.61 -36.36
C MET A 501 2.58 -15.69 -35.43
N VAL A 502 2.41 -14.38 -35.63
CA VAL A 502 2.96 -13.31 -34.77
C VAL A 502 1.91 -12.20 -34.62
N ALA A 503 2.03 -11.36 -33.60
CA ALA A 503 1.02 -10.36 -33.21
C ALA A 503 1.51 -8.90 -33.33
N THR A 504 2.82 -8.68 -33.36
CA THR A 504 3.40 -7.33 -33.47
C THR A 504 4.37 -7.22 -34.65
N GLU A 505 4.59 -5.99 -35.13
CA GLU A 505 5.59 -5.74 -36.19
C GLU A 505 7.00 -6.12 -35.76
N LEU A 506 7.33 -5.96 -34.47
CA LEU A 506 8.61 -6.35 -33.90
C LEU A 506 8.83 -7.86 -34.04
N GLU A 507 7.84 -8.66 -33.67
CA GLU A 507 7.88 -10.12 -33.81
C GLU A 507 7.96 -10.55 -35.28
N LEU A 508 7.19 -9.88 -36.16
CA LEU A 508 7.25 -10.11 -37.60
C LEU A 508 8.66 -9.88 -38.16
N LYS A 509 9.32 -8.78 -37.77
CA LYS A 509 10.70 -8.46 -38.18
C LYS A 509 11.68 -9.53 -37.70
N GLN A 510 11.54 -10.00 -36.45
CA GLN A 510 12.38 -11.07 -35.91
C GLN A 510 12.22 -12.38 -36.69
N VAL A 511 11.00 -12.81 -36.99
CA VAL A 511 10.78 -14.03 -37.79
C VAL A 511 11.28 -13.86 -39.23
N LEU A 512 11.02 -12.71 -39.87
CA LEU A 512 11.48 -12.44 -41.22
C LEU A 512 13.01 -12.51 -41.33
N SER A 513 13.74 -12.08 -40.29
CA SER A 513 15.21 -12.08 -40.28
C SER A 513 15.84 -13.47 -40.40
N VAL A 514 15.15 -14.50 -39.91
CA VAL A 514 15.60 -15.90 -39.98
C VAL A 514 14.92 -16.68 -41.10
N LEU A 515 13.91 -16.08 -41.75
CA LEU A 515 13.19 -16.70 -42.85
C LEU A 515 14.05 -16.68 -44.11
N THR A 516 14.28 -17.86 -44.69
CA THR A 516 15.04 -17.98 -45.93
C THR A 516 14.12 -18.15 -47.14
N PRO A 517 14.54 -17.78 -48.37
CA PRO A 517 13.73 -18.00 -49.56
C PRO A 517 13.34 -19.46 -49.78
N LEU A 518 12.17 -19.67 -50.41
CA LEU A 518 11.74 -20.99 -50.88
C LEU A 518 12.80 -21.63 -51.81
N PRO A 519 12.82 -22.97 -51.95
CA PRO A 519 13.78 -23.65 -52.82
C PRO A 519 13.79 -23.06 -54.24
N ARG A 520 14.99 -22.79 -54.77
CA ARG A 520 15.20 -22.17 -56.09
C ARG A 520 14.64 -20.75 -56.24
N ARG A 521 14.31 -20.05 -55.14
CA ARG A 521 13.92 -18.63 -55.11
C ARG A 521 15.02 -17.80 -54.45
N ARG A 522 15.08 -16.52 -54.81
CA ARG A 522 16.09 -15.56 -54.31
C ARG A 522 15.54 -14.61 -53.25
N ARG A 523 14.22 -14.55 -53.07
CA ARG A 523 13.52 -13.57 -52.24
C ARG A 523 12.36 -14.22 -51.51
N ILE A 524 11.98 -13.67 -50.37
CA ILE A 524 10.75 -14.05 -49.67
C ILE A 524 9.56 -13.62 -50.53
N TRP A 525 8.56 -14.50 -50.65
CA TRP A 525 7.36 -14.17 -51.41
C TRP A 525 6.33 -13.50 -50.50
N LYS A 526 5.80 -12.37 -50.94
CA LYS A 526 4.72 -11.66 -50.26
C LYS A 526 3.43 -11.87 -51.05
N VAL A 527 2.39 -12.38 -50.43
CA VAL A 527 1.09 -12.61 -51.05
C VAL A 527 0.07 -11.77 -50.30
N ALA A 528 -0.51 -10.77 -50.97
CA ALA A 528 -1.68 -10.06 -50.44
C ALA A 528 -2.93 -10.68 -51.06
N HIS A 529 -3.83 -11.19 -50.23
CA HIS A 529 -5.08 -11.81 -50.68
C HIS A 529 -6.21 -11.52 -49.69
N GLY A 530 -7.28 -10.89 -50.17
CA GLY A 530 -8.36 -10.44 -49.30
C GLY A 530 -7.84 -9.46 -48.24
N PRO A 531 -8.20 -9.63 -46.95
CA PRO A 531 -7.69 -8.80 -45.86
C PRO A 531 -6.28 -9.21 -45.39
N ASP A 532 -5.74 -10.32 -45.90
CA ASP A 532 -4.57 -10.99 -45.33
C ASP A 532 -3.30 -10.77 -46.16
N THR A 533 -2.16 -10.79 -45.46
CA THR A 533 -0.83 -10.76 -46.08
C THR A 533 0.00 -11.93 -45.56
N PHE A 534 0.44 -12.78 -46.48
CA PHE A 534 1.28 -13.94 -46.21
C PHE A 534 2.71 -13.70 -46.67
N PHE A 535 3.67 -14.13 -45.87
CA PHE A 535 5.08 -14.23 -46.25
C PHE A 535 5.47 -15.70 -46.38
N LEU A 536 5.93 -16.10 -47.57
CA LEU A 536 6.31 -17.48 -47.86
C LEU A 536 7.83 -17.60 -47.98
N GLY A 537 8.38 -18.54 -47.23
CA GLY A 537 9.80 -18.83 -47.16
C GLY A 537 10.05 -20.18 -46.54
N ARG A 538 11.23 -20.36 -45.96
CA ARG A 538 11.59 -21.51 -45.13
C ARG A 538 11.99 -21.03 -43.75
N PHE A 539 11.37 -21.63 -42.74
CA PHE A 539 11.73 -21.46 -41.34
C PHE A 539 12.35 -22.77 -40.88
N GLY A 540 13.62 -22.75 -40.47
CA GLY A 540 14.44 -23.94 -40.39
C GLY A 540 14.47 -24.72 -41.72
N LYS A 541 14.08 -26.00 -41.72
CA LYS A 541 14.05 -26.84 -42.92
C LYS A 541 12.73 -26.82 -43.69
N PHE A 542 11.66 -26.32 -43.10
CA PHE A 542 10.30 -26.46 -43.63
C PHE A 542 9.87 -25.25 -44.44
N GLN A 543 9.09 -25.48 -45.50
CA GLN A 543 8.35 -24.39 -46.13
C GLN A 543 7.35 -23.83 -45.12
N CYS A 544 7.37 -22.52 -44.97
CA CYS A 544 6.65 -21.80 -43.93
C CYS A 544 5.81 -20.70 -44.55
N VAL A 545 4.59 -20.54 -44.03
CA VAL A 545 3.78 -19.34 -44.20
C VAL A 545 3.82 -18.54 -42.90
N LEU A 546 4.23 -17.28 -42.98
CA LEU A 546 4.26 -16.34 -41.88
C LEU A 546 3.14 -15.32 -42.05
N MET A 547 2.37 -15.08 -40.99
CA MET A 547 1.31 -14.08 -40.96
C MET A 547 1.34 -13.27 -39.66
N LEU A 548 1.10 -11.97 -39.79
CA LEU A 548 0.86 -11.05 -38.68
C LEU A 548 -0.65 -10.95 -38.42
N SER A 549 -1.09 -11.24 -37.19
CA SER A 549 -2.42 -10.88 -36.70
C SER A 549 -2.36 -9.59 -35.89
N SER A 550 -3.51 -9.00 -35.57
CA SER A 550 -3.58 -8.06 -34.45
C SER A 550 -3.44 -8.82 -33.12
N MET A 551 -3.05 -8.10 -32.08
CA MET A 551 -3.09 -8.62 -30.70
C MET A 551 -4.53 -8.99 -30.31
N ALA A 552 -4.66 -9.87 -29.33
CA ALA A 552 -5.93 -10.44 -28.85
C ALA A 552 -6.59 -11.47 -29.79
N SER A 553 -7.52 -12.26 -29.23
CA SER A 553 -8.24 -13.33 -29.94
C SER A 553 -9.37 -12.84 -30.82
N GLN A 554 -9.95 -11.67 -30.52
CA GLN A 554 -11.12 -11.09 -31.19
C GLN A 554 -10.77 -10.00 -32.22
N GLY A 555 -11.74 -9.64 -33.06
CA GLY A 555 -11.61 -8.60 -34.08
C GLY A 555 -11.37 -9.17 -35.48
N ALA A 556 -11.55 -8.32 -36.51
CA ALA A 556 -11.48 -8.74 -37.92
C ALA A 556 -10.09 -9.27 -38.33
N THR A 557 -9.04 -8.83 -37.64
CA THR A 557 -7.64 -9.27 -37.81
C THR A 557 -7.10 -9.99 -36.57
N GLY A 558 -7.97 -10.35 -35.61
CA GLY A 558 -7.58 -11.01 -34.37
C GLY A 558 -7.03 -12.41 -34.62
N SER A 559 -6.30 -12.94 -33.63
CA SER A 559 -5.57 -14.20 -33.81
C SER A 559 -6.45 -15.38 -34.21
N THR A 560 -7.72 -15.41 -33.82
CA THR A 560 -8.68 -16.46 -34.22
C THR A 560 -8.91 -16.48 -35.74
N LEU A 561 -9.29 -15.34 -36.33
CA LEU A 561 -9.63 -15.27 -37.75
C LEU A 561 -8.39 -15.33 -38.64
N SER A 562 -7.28 -14.73 -38.20
CA SER A 562 -6.01 -14.82 -38.93
C SER A 562 -5.45 -16.25 -38.94
N THR A 563 -5.51 -16.97 -37.81
CA THR A 563 -5.10 -18.37 -37.76
C THR A 563 -5.99 -19.23 -38.66
N ASP A 564 -7.30 -19.04 -38.60
CA ASP A 564 -8.26 -19.75 -39.45
C ASP A 564 -8.03 -19.46 -40.94
N ALA A 565 -7.73 -18.21 -41.32
CA ALA A 565 -7.39 -17.83 -42.68
C ALA A 565 -6.13 -18.55 -43.19
N VAL A 566 -5.05 -18.57 -42.40
CA VAL A 566 -3.81 -19.30 -42.76
C VAL A 566 -4.08 -20.78 -42.92
N ILE A 567 -4.85 -21.37 -42.01
CA ILE A 567 -5.15 -22.81 -42.05
C ILE A 567 -6.00 -23.16 -43.27
N ARG A 568 -7.04 -22.39 -43.56
CA ARG A 568 -7.92 -22.62 -44.72
C ARG A 568 -7.18 -22.45 -46.04
N GLU A 569 -6.31 -21.45 -46.11
CA GLU A 569 -5.58 -21.14 -47.33
C GLU A 569 -4.44 -22.14 -47.60
N TRP A 570 -3.62 -22.45 -46.58
CA TRP A 570 -2.35 -23.18 -46.77
C TRP A 570 -2.36 -24.60 -46.22
N ASN A 571 -3.37 -24.98 -45.43
CA ASN A 571 -3.53 -26.31 -44.83
C ASN A 571 -2.23 -26.88 -44.20
N PRO A 572 -1.52 -26.12 -43.32
CA PRO A 572 -0.25 -26.55 -42.75
C PRO A 572 -0.42 -27.80 -41.86
N THR A 573 0.68 -28.49 -41.59
CA THR A 573 0.74 -29.60 -40.62
C THR A 573 0.71 -29.05 -39.18
N ALA A 574 1.51 -28.00 -38.93
CA ALA A 574 1.64 -27.40 -37.61
C ALA A 574 1.54 -25.86 -37.68
N VAL A 575 0.97 -25.26 -36.63
CA VAL A 575 0.88 -23.80 -36.44
C VAL A 575 1.63 -23.42 -35.17
N VAL A 576 2.55 -22.48 -35.26
CA VAL A 576 3.37 -22.02 -34.15
C VAL A 576 3.10 -20.55 -33.90
N LEU A 577 2.71 -20.20 -32.68
CA LEU A 577 2.60 -18.80 -32.27
C LEU A 577 3.90 -18.38 -31.60
N LEU A 578 4.63 -17.48 -32.26
CA LEU A 578 5.86 -16.89 -31.75
C LEU A 578 5.59 -15.48 -31.24
N GLY A 579 6.34 -15.05 -30.23
CA GLY A 579 6.24 -13.68 -29.76
C GLY A 579 6.79 -13.43 -28.37
N ILE A 580 6.21 -12.45 -27.70
CA ILE A 580 6.55 -12.05 -26.33
C ILE A 580 5.42 -12.32 -25.34
N ALA A 581 5.78 -12.47 -24.07
CA ALA A 581 4.88 -12.75 -22.95
C ALA A 581 5.43 -12.14 -21.65
N TYR A 582 4.56 -12.02 -20.64
CA TYR A 582 5.03 -11.74 -19.29
C TYR A 582 5.44 -13.03 -18.56
N GLY A 583 6.45 -12.95 -17.70
CA GLY A 583 6.88 -14.03 -16.83
C GLY A 583 6.05 -14.15 -15.55
N ALA A 584 5.85 -15.37 -15.05
CA ALA A 584 5.14 -15.60 -13.79
C ALA A 584 6.01 -15.35 -12.54
N ASN A 585 7.31 -15.67 -12.58
CA ASN A 585 8.16 -15.68 -11.38
C ASN A 585 9.60 -15.20 -11.62
N ARG A 586 9.89 -13.97 -11.19
CA ARG A 586 11.22 -13.30 -11.25
C ARG A 586 12.37 -14.05 -10.58
N LYS A 587 12.09 -15.02 -9.69
CA LYS A 587 13.13 -15.84 -9.03
C LYS A 587 13.54 -17.08 -9.84
N LYS A 588 12.70 -17.50 -10.80
CA LYS A 588 12.92 -18.70 -11.61
C LYS A 588 13.18 -18.38 -13.08
N GLN A 589 12.75 -17.20 -13.50
CA GLN A 589 12.78 -16.73 -14.87
C GLN A 589 13.54 -15.42 -14.90
N HIS A 590 14.12 -15.13 -16.05
CA HIS A 590 14.77 -13.86 -16.34
C HIS A 590 14.27 -13.31 -17.67
N SER A 591 14.41 -12.01 -17.89
CA SER A 591 14.11 -11.38 -19.19
C SER A 591 14.75 -12.15 -20.36
N ALA A 592 14.00 -12.33 -21.45
CA ALA A 592 14.32 -13.15 -22.61
C ALA A 592 14.51 -14.66 -22.39
N ASP A 593 14.19 -15.21 -21.21
CA ASP A 593 13.91 -16.64 -21.11
C ASP A 593 12.68 -16.99 -21.98
N VAL A 594 12.64 -18.23 -22.49
CA VAL A 594 11.60 -18.67 -23.43
C VAL A 594 10.59 -19.58 -22.74
N LEU A 595 9.32 -19.20 -22.80
CA LEU A 595 8.17 -19.96 -22.30
C LEU A 595 7.60 -20.81 -23.44
N ILE A 596 7.39 -22.10 -23.19
CA ILE A 596 6.78 -23.05 -24.12
C ILE A 596 5.48 -23.55 -23.48
N ALA A 597 4.34 -23.28 -24.12
CA ALA A 597 3.05 -23.74 -23.62
C ALA A 597 2.93 -25.26 -23.76
N GLU A 598 2.96 -25.98 -22.64
CA GLU A 598 2.49 -27.37 -22.61
C GLU A 598 0.96 -27.43 -22.61
N HIS A 599 0.34 -26.51 -21.87
CA HIS A 599 -1.09 -26.29 -21.83
C HIS A 599 -1.36 -24.80 -22.02
N LEU A 600 -2.52 -24.48 -22.58
CA LEU A 600 -3.02 -23.11 -22.64
C LEU A 600 -4.17 -22.94 -21.66
N ILE A 601 -4.17 -21.83 -20.93
CA ILE A 601 -5.23 -21.47 -19.99
C ILE A 601 -5.96 -20.24 -20.54
N PRO A 602 -7.02 -20.42 -21.35
CA PRO A 602 -7.82 -19.32 -21.89
C PRO A 602 -8.74 -18.74 -20.81
N TYR A 603 -8.29 -17.68 -20.14
CA TYR A 603 -8.88 -17.21 -18.89
C TYR A 603 -10.02 -16.19 -19.09
N GLU A 604 -10.34 -15.77 -20.32
CA GLU A 604 -11.38 -14.75 -20.56
C GLU A 604 -12.81 -15.24 -20.28
N HIS A 605 -13.12 -16.50 -20.60
CA HIS A 605 -14.49 -17.01 -20.43
C HIS A 605 -14.73 -17.45 -18.98
N GLN A 606 -15.32 -16.56 -18.19
CA GLN A 606 -15.61 -16.77 -16.78
C GLN A 606 -17.08 -16.48 -16.42
N ARG A 607 -17.61 -17.18 -15.43
CA ARG A 607 -18.73 -16.71 -14.62
C ARG A 607 -18.16 -15.90 -13.45
N ILE A 608 -18.55 -14.64 -13.34
CA ILE A 608 -18.21 -13.79 -12.20
C ILE A 608 -19.32 -13.90 -11.14
N GLY A 609 -18.93 -14.21 -9.91
CA GLY A 609 -19.77 -14.35 -8.71
C GLY A 609 -18.86 -14.32 -7.47
N ALA A 610 -19.31 -14.82 -6.32
CA ALA A 610 -18.49 -14.83 -5.09
C ALA A 610 -17.10 -15.51 -5.27
N LYS A 611 -16.96 -16.40 -6.27
CA LYS A 611 -15.68 -16.88 -6.81
C LYS A 611 -15.73 -16.87 -8.35
N PRO A 612 -14.69 -16.41 -9.07
CA PRO A 612 -14.60 -16.57 -10.51
C PRO A 612 -14.57 -18.05 -10.89
N MET A 613 -15.44 -18.47 -11.80
CA MET A 613 -15.44 -19.84 -12.33
C MET A 613 -15.20 -19.80 -13.84
N PHE A 614 -14.05 -20.30 -14.28
CA PHE A 614 -13.74 -20.43 -15.69
C PHE A 614 -14.61 -21.49 -16.36
N ARG A 615 -14.92 -21.26 -17.64
CA ARG A 615 -15.81 -22.14 -18.42
C ARG A 615 -15.13 -22.80 -19.62
N ASN A 616 -13.92 -22.38 -19.98
CA ASN A 616 -13.17 -23.00 -21.05
C ASN A 616 -12.35 -24.20 -20.53
N PRO A 617 -12.12 -25.22 -21.39
CA PRO A 617 -11.13 -26.25 -21.08
C PRO A 617 -9.72 -25.65 -21.01
N VAL A 618 -8.80 -26.37 -20.38
CA VAL A 618 -7.36 -26.11 -20.42
C VAL A 618 -6.75 -27.04 -21.48
N PRO A 619 -6.73 -26.66 -22.77
CA PRO A 619 -6.29 -27.54 -23.84
C PRO A 619 -4.77 -27.77 -23.79
N PRO A 620 -4.30 -29.00 -24.06
CA PRO A 620 -2.88 -29.26 -24.27
C PRO A 620 -2.45 -28.78 -25.66
N SER A 621 -1.23 -28.24 -25.74
CA SER A 621 -0.53 -28.10 -27.02
C SER A 621 -0.24 -29.47 -27.64
N SER A 622 0.18 -29.52 -28.90
CA SER A 622 0.58 -30.77 -29.56
C SER A 622 1.66 -31.51 -28.73
N PRO A 623 1.38 -32.71 -28.19
CA PRO A 623 2.32 -33.44 -27.33
C PRO A 623 3.65 -33.73 -28.02
N THR A 624 3.59 -34.02 -29.33
CA THR A 624 4.79 -34.23 -30.15
C THR A 624 5.62 -32.95 -30.24
N LEU A 625 5.02 -31.80 -30.54
CA LEU A 625 5.76 -30.53 -30.61
C LEU A 625 6.35 -30.16 -29.24
N VAL A 626 5.57 -30.27 -28.15
CA VAL A 626 6.07 -30.03 -26.79
C VAL A 626 7.27 -30.93 -26.48
N ASN A 627 7.20 -32.21 -26.86
CA ASN A 627 8.32 -33.14 -26.73
C ASN A 627 9.56 -32.64 -27.51
N ARG A 628 9.39 -32.19 -28.75
CA ARG A 628 10.51 -31.66 -29.56
C ARG A 628 11.16 -30.43 -28.94
N PHE A 629 10.37 -29.47 -28.48
CA PHE A 629 10.88 -28.26 -27.82
C PHE A 629 11.58 -28.57 -26.48
N ARG A 630 11.06 -29.52 -25.70
CA ARG A 630 11.73 -30.03 -24.48
C ARG A 630 13.13 -30.57 -24.80
N HIS A 631 13.28 -31.34 -25.89
CA HIS A 631 14.53 -32.03 -26.23
C HIS A 631 15.58 -31.20 -27.00
N ALA A 632 15.32 -29.92 -27.28
CA ALA A 632 16.35 -29.00 -27.81
C ALA A 632 17.39 -28.61 -26.75
N LEU A 633 18.16 -29.59 -26.25
CA LEU A 633 19.10 -29.42 -25.12
C LEU A 633 20.36 -28.63 -25.51
N ASP A 634 20.70 -28.65 -26.79
CA ASP A 634 21.84 -27.98 -27.41
C ASP A 634 21.56 -26.53 -27.82
N TRP A 635 20.31 -26.07 -27.73
CA TRP A 635 19.95 -24.68 -28.04
C TRP A 635 20.61 -23.70 -27.07
N GLN A 636 21.18 -22.61 -27.59
CA GLN A 636 21.80 -21.54 -26.82
C GLN A 636 21.37 -20.18 -27.35
N PHE A 637 21.06 -19.28 -26.44
CA PHE A 637 20.89 -17.86 -26.68
C PHE A 637 21.46 -17.12 -25.48
N HIS A 638 22.22 -16.05 -25.71
CA HIS A 638 22.89 -15.30 -24.67
C HIS A 638 22.36 -13.87 -24.62
N ARG A 639 22.24 -13.32 -23.41
CA ARG A 639 21.98 -11.89 -23.18
C ARG A 639 23.27 -11.10 -23.43
N PRO A 640 23.18 -9.75 -23.54
CA PRO A 640 24.37 -8.92 -23.77
C PRO A 640 25.46 -9.02 -22.68
N ASP A 641 25.09 -9.43 -21.46
CA ASP A 641 26.04 -9.71 -20.38
C ASP A 641 26.73 -11.08 -20.50
N GLY A 642 26.44 -11.84 -21.56
CA GLY A 642 26.95 -13.20 -21.78
C GLY A 642 26.22 -14.29 -21.02
N SER A 643 25.21 -13.96 -20.19
CA SER A 643 24.40 -14.96 -19.49
C SER A 643 23.48 -15.72 -20.45
N ARG A 644 23.28 -17.01 -20.20
CA ARG A 644 22.46 -17.87 -21.07
C ARG A 644 20.97 -17.72 -20.73
N CYS A 645 20.12 -17.61 -21.76
CA CYS A 645 18.67 -17.71 -21.61
C CYS A 645 18.23 -19.17 -21.38
N SER A 646 17.27 -19.35 -20.49
CA SER A 646 16.66 -20.64 -20.18
C SER A 646 15.36 -20.84 -20.95
N LYS A 647 14.92 -22.09 -21.05
CA LYS A 647 13.59 -22.45 -21.58
C LYS A 647 12.75 -23.09 -20.49
N HIS A 648 11.49 -22.68 -20.40
CA HIS A 648 10.52 -23.11 -19.38
C HIS A 648 9.33 -23.74 -20.09
N VAL A 649 8.96 -24.96 -19.71
CA VAL A 649 7.83 -25.68 -20.31
C VAL A 649 6.73 -25.86 -19.28
N GLY A 650 5.53 -25.38 -19.57
CA GLY A 650 4.41 -25.43 -18.63
C GLY A 650 3.16 -24.72 -19.15
N PRO A 651 2.11 -24.62 -18.32
CA PRO A 651 0.88 -23.90 -18.66
C PRO A 651 1.11 -22.40 -18.90
N ILE A 652 0.53 -21.82 -19.95
CA ILE A 652 0.56 -20.38 -20.23
C ILE A 652 -0.86 -19.81 -20.22
N LEU A 653 -1.03 -18.66 -19.56
CA LEU A 653 -2.29 -17.90 -19.52
C LEU A 653 -2.51 -17.15 -20.84
N SER A 654 -3.74 -17.15 -21.35
CA SER A 654 -4.10 -16.38 -22.55
C SER A 654 -5.42 -15.65 -22.37
N GLY A 655 -5.42 -14.35 -22.67
CA GLY A 655 -6.62 -13.53 -22.65
C GLY A 655 -6.46 -12.18 -23.32
N ASP A 656 -7.57 -11.56 -23.70
CA ASP A 656 -7.59 -10.34 -24.52
C ASP A 656 -7.16 -9.07 -23.75
N LYS A 657 -6.92 -9.17 -22.44
CA LYS A 657 -6.40 -8.06 -21.62
C LYS A 657 -4.89 -7.99 -21.71
N LEU A 658 -4.36 -6.82 -22.04
CA LEU A 658 -2.97 -6.49 -21.77
C LEU A 658 -2.79 -6.35 -20.26
N ILE A 659 -2.25 -7.39 -19.61
CA ILE A 659 -2.04 -7.36 -18.16
C ILE A 659 -0.84 -6.47 -17.85
N ASP A 660 -1.08 -5.42 -17.08
CA ASP A 660 -0.05 -4.55 -16.50
C ASP A 660 -0.47 -4.16 -15.07
N ASP A 661 -0.82 -5.16 -14.28
CA ASP A 661 -1.30 -5.01 -12.91
C ASP A 661 -0.85 -6.23 -12.09
N LEU A 662 0.03 -6.01 -11.11
CA LEU A 662 0.59 -7.08 -10.29
C LEU A 662 -0.49 -7.83 -9.50
N LYS A 663 -1.56 -7.17 -9.06
CA LYS A 663 -2.67 -7.83 -8.37
C LYS A 663 -3.42 -8.74 -9.31
N PHE A 664 -3.74 -8.27 -10.52
CA PHE A 664 -4.48 -9.05 -11.51
C PHE A 664 -3.66 -10.24 -11.99
N LYS A 665 -2.35 -10.05 -12.22
CA LYS A 665 -1.43 -11.14 -12.51
C LYS A 665 -1.39 -12.14 -11.36
N ASN A 666 -1.17 -11.69 -10.13
CA ASN A 666 -1.11 -12.58 -8.97
C ASN A 666 -2.44 -13.29 -8.73
N LEU A 667 -3.59 -12.63 -8.96
CA LEU A 667 -4.91 -13.26 -8.91
C LEU A 667 -5.01 -14.43 -9.93
N LEU A 668 -4.53 -14.23 -11.16
CA LEU A 668 -4.50 -15.29 -12.16
C LEU A 668 -3.52 -16.40 -11.78
N LEU A 669 -2.34 -16.06 -11.25
CA LEU A 669 -1.36 -17.05 -10.80
C LEU A 669 -1.81 -17.81 -9.54
N ASP A 670 -2.55 -17.19 -8.63
CA ASP A 670 -3.14 -17.87 -7.47
C ASP A 670 -4.22 -18.87 -7.91
N GLN A 671 -4.97 -18.51 -8.96
CA GLN A 671 -5.95 -19.40 -9.58
C GLN A 671 -5.28 -20.51 -10.41
N TYR A 672 -4.11 -20.23 -10.99
CA TYR A 672 -3.33 -21.16 -11.80
C TYR A 672 -1.86 -21.18 -11.35
N PRO A 673 -1.56 -21.80 -10.19
CA PRO A 673 -0.23 -21.73 -9.56
C PRO A 673 0.88 -22.38 -10.39
N ASN A 674 0.52 -23.20 -11.37
CA ASN A 674 1.46 -23.83 -12.29
C ASN A 674 1.69 -23.01 -13.57
N ALA A 675 0.98 -21.90 -13.78
CA ALA A 675 1.18 -21.06 -14.94
C ALA A 675 2.58 -20.42 -14.92
N ILE A 676 3.29 -20.50 -16.04
CA ILE A 676 4.66 -20.00 -16.19
C ILE A 676 4.72 -18.60 -16.81
N GLY A 677 3.57 -18.02 -17.19
CA GLY A 677 3.47 -16.68 -17.75
C GLY A 677 2.16 -16.50 -18.50
N GLY A 678 2.03 -15.40 -19.24
CA GLY A 678 0.85 -15.16 -20.07
C GLY A 678 1.02 -14.19 -21.23
N GLU A 679 0.07 -14.27 -22.16
CA GLU A 679 0.04 -13.55 -23.44
C GLU A 679 -1.41 -13.32 -23.91
N MET A 680 -1.61 -12.80 -25.13
CA MET A 680 -2.93 -12.34 -25.59
C MET A 680 -3.52 -13.07 -26.81
N GLU A 681 -2.78 -13.91 -27.55
CA GLU A 681 -3.22 -14.45 -28.84
C GLU A 681 -3.52 -15.95 -28.84
N GLY A 682 -2.97 -16.70 -27.89
CA GLY A 682 -2.99 -18.16 -27.82
C GLY A 682 -4.40 -18.74 -27.84
N ALA A 683 -5.37 -18.10 -27.20
CA ALA A 683 -6.77 -18.54 -27.20
C ALA A 683 -7.36 -18.62 -28.61
N GLY A 684 -7.03 -17.65 -29.47
CA GLY A 684 -7.48 -17.66 -30.87
C GLY A 684 -6.75 -18.67 -31.73
N LEU A 685 -5.42 -18.83 -31.56
CA LEU A 685 -4.64 -19.89 -32.19
C LEU A 685 -5.25 -21.26 -31.90
N TRP A 686 -5.44 -21.57 -30.61
CA TRP A 686 -6.00 -22.84 -30.18
C TRP A 686 -7.39 -23.06 -30.78
N SER A 687 -8.27 -22.06 -30.70
CA SER A 687 -9.66 -22.18 -31.18
C SER A 687 -9.72 -22.56 -32.66
N ALA A 688 -8.90 -21.91 -33.50
CA ALA A 688 -8.86 -22.18 -34.93
C ALA A 688 -8.15 -23.51 -35.26
N ALA A 689 -6.98 -23.77 -34.65
CA ALA A 689 -6.20 -24.97 -34.90
C ALA A 689 -6.92 -26.24 -34.43
N GLN A 690 -7.52 -26.22 -33.24
CA GLN A 690 -8.29 -27.34 -32.70
C GLN A 690 -9.50 -27.67 -33.58
N ARG A 691 -10.19 -26.64 -34.10
CA ARG A 691 -11.34 -26.82 -35.00
C ARG A 691 -10.95 -27.48 -36.32
N ALA A 692 -9.76 -27.16 -36.82
CA ALA A 692 -9.24 -27.68 -38.09
C ALA A 692 -8.33 -28.91 -37.94
N ASP A 693 -8.30 -29.51 -36.74
CA ASP A 693 -7.46 -30.67 -36.39
C ASP A 693 -5.98 -30.47 -36.75
N LYS A 694 -5.44 -29.30 -36.41
CA LYS A 694 -4.05 -28.93 -36.65
C LYS A 694 -3.22 -28.98 -35.39
N HIS A 695 -1.98 -29.45 -35.51
CA HIS A 695 -1.02 -29.39 -34.41
C HIS A 695 -0.64 -27.94 -34.13
N TRP A 696 -0.57 -27.57 -32.86
CA TRP A 696 -0.21 -26.20 -32.47
C TRP A 696 0.69 -26.17 -31.24
N ILE A 697 1.46 -25.08 -31.12
CA ILE A 697 2.27 -24.77 -29.93
C ILE A 697 2.50 -23.25 -29.82
N ILE A 698 2.66 -22.77 -28.60
CA ILE A 698 2.97 -21.37 -28.29
C ILE A 698 4.36 -21.29 -27.69
N VAL A 699 5.19 -20.39 -28.22
CA VAL A 699 6.58 -20.18 -27.78
C VAL A 699 6.82 -18.68 -27.67
N LYS A 700 7.01 -18.17 -26.45
CA LYS A 700 7.07 -16.73 -26.17
C LYS A 700 8.29 -16.38 -25.33
N GLY A 701 8.97 -15.28 -25.61
CA GLY A 701 10.04 -14.76 -24.77
C GLY A 701 9.50 -13.86 -23.65
N VAL A 702 10.09 -13.90 -22.46
CA VAL A 702 9.72 -13.02 -21.35
C VAL A 702 10.18 -11.59 -21.63
N CYS A 703 9.25 -10.67 -21.88
CA CYS A 703 9.55 -9.24 -22.12
C CYS A 703 9.25 -8.33 -20.93
N ASP A 704 8.38 -8.77 -20.02
CA ASP A 704 8.00 -8.03 -18.82
C ASP A 704 7.46 -8.96 -17.74
N TRP A 705 6.97 -8.37 -16.66
CA TRP A 705 6.47 -9.09 -15.49
C TRP A 705 5.03 -8.75 -15.14
N ALA A 706 4.31 -8.05 -16.03
CA ALA A 706 2.91 -7.67 -15.88
C ALA A 706 2.57 -7.13 -14.48
N ASP A 707 3.41 -6.22 -13.97
CA ASP A 707 3.40 -5.73 -12.59
C ASP A 707 3.16 -4.22 -12.45
N GLY A 708 2.67 -3.56 -13.48
CA GLY A 708 2.38 -2.12 -13.48
C GLY A 708 3.58 -1.24 -13.80
N HIS A 709 4.72 -1.83 -14.16
CA HIS A 709 5.97 -1.14 -14.47
C HIS A 709 6.49 -1.53 -15.86
N LYS A 710 5.60 -1.71 -16.84
CA LYS A 710 5.99 -2.08 -18.21
C LYS A 710 6.97 -1.07 -18.82
N HIS A 711 8.04 -1.60 -19.39
CA HIS A 711 8.96 -0.85 -20.23
C HIS A 711 9.31 -1.69 -21.47
N ASP A 712 9.47 -1.04 -22.62
CA ASP A 712 9.61 -1.75 -23.90
C ASP A 712 11.04 -2.30 -24.15
N SER A 713 11.98 -2.04 -23.24
CA SER A 713 13.41 -2.33 -23.47
C SER A 713 13.80 -3.81 -23.54
N TYR A 714 12.91 -4.77 -23.20
CA TYR A 714 13.24 -6.19 -23.35
C TYR A 714 12.50 -6.88 -24.51
N GLN A 715 11.56 -6.21 -25.18
CA GLN A 715 10.71 -6.82 -26.20
C GLN A 715 11.52 -7.39 -27.38
N VAL A 716 12.52 -6.64 -27.86
CA VAL A 716 13.38 -7.05 -28.98
C VAL A 716 14.15 -8.32 -28.64
N MET A 717 14.80 -8.35 -27.46
CA MET A 717 15.58 -9.49 -26.98
C MET A 717 14.70 -10.73 -26.73
N ALA A 718 13.53 -10.53 -26.12
CA ALA A 718 12.57 -11.60 -25.85
C ALA A 718 12.02 -12.22 -27.14
N ALA A 719 11.66 -11.41 -28.14
CA ALA A 719 11.22 -11.93 -29.43
C ALA A 719 12.35 -12.68 -30.15
N ALA A 720 13.57 -12.14 -30.13
CA ALA A 720 14.74 -12.79 -30.73
C ALA A 720 15.04 -14.16 -30.12
N SER A 721 14.95 -14.30 -28.79
CA SER A 721 15.21 -15.58 -28.11
C SER A 721 14.16 -16.64 -28.44
N ALA A 722 12.87 -16.27 -28.48
CA ALA A 722 11.79 -17.17 -28.86
C ALA A 722 11.91 -17.64 -30.32
N VAL A 723 12.21 -16.71 -31.25
CA VAL A 723 12.43 -17.02 -32.67
C VAL A 723 13.66 -17.91 -32.85
N SER A 724 14.76 -17.65 -32.13
CA SER A 724 15.96 -18.47 -32.13
C SER A 724 15.67 -19.91 -31.72
N LEU A 725 14.96 -20.13 -30.60
CA LEU A 725 14.60 -21.48 -30.14
C LEU A 725 13.73 -22.20 -31.16
N ALA A 726 12.70 -21.55 -31.69
CA ALA A 726 11.83 -22.14 -32.68
C ALA A 726 12.60 -22.51 -33.95
N ASN A 727 13.41 -21.60 -34.48
CA ASN A 727 14.21 -21.86 -35.68
C ASN A 727 15.22 -23.00 -35.46
N HIS A 728 15.82 -23.09 -34.28
CA HIS A 728 16.67 -24.22 -33.88
C HIS A 728 15.93 -25.55 -33.94
N VAL A 729 14.75 -25.63 -33.31
CA VAL A 729 13.90 -26.84 -33.31
C VAL A 729 13.50 -27.23 -34.73
N PHE A 730 13.05 -26.28 -35.54
CA PHE A 730 12.63 -26.55 -36.93
C PHE A 730 13.79 -26.72 -37.92
N SER A 731 15.04 -26.61 -37.47
CA SER A 731 16.23 -26.90 -38.29
C SER A 731 16.53 -28.40 -38.40
N ASP A 732 15.88 -29.24 -37.58
CA ASP A 732 15.82 -30.69 -37.78
C ASP A 732 14.76 -31.02 -38.85
N SER A 733 15.16 -31.73 -39.91
CA SER A 733 14.28 -32.09 -41.03
C SER A 733 13.15 -33.05 -40.65
N ASN A 734 13.28 -33.75 -39.52
CA ASN A 734 12.37 -34.82 -39.11
C ASN A 734 11.45 -34.38 -37.96
N ILE A 735 11.52 -33.10 -37.55
CA ILE A 735 10.83 -32.60 -36.35
C ILE A 735 9.30 -32.70 -36.45
N LEU A 736 8.77 -32.63 -37.69
CA LEU A 736 7.34 -32.71 -38.03
C LEU A 736 6.91 -34.13 -38.43
N ASP A 737 7.77 -35.14 -38.28
CA ASP A 737 7.40 -36.51 -38.64
C ASP A 737 6.48 -37.12 -37.58
N GLY A 738 5.44 -37.82 -38.05
CA GLY A 738 4.38 -38.37 -37.20
C GLY A 738 3.31 -37.36 -36.78
N LEU A 739 3.28 -36.18 -37.43
CA LEU A 739 2.24 -35.15 -37.33
C LEU A 739 1.40 -35.06 -38.60
#